data_AF-S9PLX8-F1
#
_entry.id   AF-S9PLX8-F1
#
_cell.length_a   1.000
_cell.length_b   1.000
_cell.length_c   1.000
_cell.angle_alpha   90.00
_cell.angle_beta   90.00
_cell.angle_gamma   90.00
#
_symmetry.space_group_name_H-M   'P 1'
#
loop_
_entity.id
_entity.type
_entity.pdbx_description
1 polymer ?
#
loop_
_entity_poly.entity_id
_entity_poly.type
_entity_poly.pdbx_seq_one_letter_code
_entity_poly.pdbx_strand_id
1 'polypeptide(L)'
;MLRYAATLFLSSFLLFGVQPLAGKYSLPWFGGTPAAWTTCMLFFQVMLLGGYAYSHASARWLSSRRQARVHLVLLGVTVAVLGVRAVVWGSPVAPGPEWRPTAEGISSARLLAMLASTLGLPFFTLSTSAPLLQSWFSRVRPGTSPYRLYALSNTGSLLALLTYPVLVEPWLARGVQAWVWAGGFLVFCVGGAACAWSVLRLEDVPARPREESASEPAPGVARTLAWLGLSACASVLLLATTNQLSHDVSAGPFVWVLPLALYLLTFIIAFEREALYSRPLTAIALLVAAAGVGYVTYQGSLASLSSLLFFRGLALLAGALLCHGELYRLRPGPRHLGAFYLWVSVGGVLGAVFVHLVAPRIFHFYLEYPLTLSVCCLLAAMLLLRRAPEETLSRAAPRYVPALLLLLMSFVVTRSFLDERQALQYWRGFFGVVQVSEARSRGDVDHAFMLHHGGILHGFQYTRPERRGSPTAYYTADSGLGLALAEQRRLREAAGKPSALRVGVLGLGVGTTAALGRAGDTLRFYEIDPQVIALARGLGGYFSYLGDSPARVEVVEGDARIMLEQELARGEAQGFDVLALDVFSSDSIPVHLLTEEAVAVYQRHLAPGGVLAMHISNLHLNLLPIAVAHAWVTGLHATLVSTETKGEARNSSWMLLSADAHFSRGDTFLRAGERVERLAYGGAPPTRWTDERSSVLPVLRVLGGSEEGIFEEPAGPPAPVAAPASP
;
A
#
# COMPACT_ATOMS: atom_id res chain seq x y z
N MET A 1 -36.96 -12.63 6.42
CA MET A 1 -35.85 -11.90 7.04
C MET A 1 -34.52 -12.58 6.75
N LEU A 2 -34.34 -13.87 7.12
CA LEU A 2 -33.10 -14.62 6.92
C LEU A 2 -32.50 -14.51 5.51
N ARG A 3 -33.30 -14.73 4.46
CA ARG A 3 -32.84 -14.59 3.06
C ARG A 3 -32.25 -13.22 2.70
N TYR A 4 -32.88 -12.13 3.16
CA TYR A 4 -32.40 -10.76 2.92
C TYR A 4 -31.14 -10.48 3.74
N ALA A 5 -31.13 -10.93 5.00
CA ALA A 5 -29.99 -10.83 5.90
C ALA A 5 -28.75 -11.56 5.36
N ALA A 6 -28.89 -12.83 4.97
CA ALA A 6 -27.80 -13.63 4.43
C ALA A 6 -27.27 -13.07 3.10
N THR A 7 -28.16 -12.65 2.19
CA THR A 7 -27.77 -12.05 0.91
C THR A 7 -27.03 -10.72 1.11
N LEU A 8 -27.48 -9.87 2.02
CA LEU A 8 -26.83 -8.59 2.34
C LEU A 8 -25.48 -8.80 3.02
N PHE A 9 -25.40 -9.69 4.01
CA PHE A 9 -24.16 -10.03 4.67
C PHE A 9 -23.12 -10.53 3.66
N LEU A 10 -23.50 -11.50 2.81
CA LEU A 10 -22.62 -12.07 1.81
C LEU A 10 -22.21 -11.03 0.76
N SER A 11 -23.13 -10.19 0.30
CA SER A 11 -22.83 -9.12 -0.64
C SER A 11 -21.76 -8.16 -0.10
N SER A 12 -21.91 -7.72 1.15
CA SER A 12 -20.97 -6.81 1.78
C SER A 12 -19.64 -7.49 2.11
N PHE A 13 -19.67 -8.75 2.53
CA PHE A 13 -18.46 -9.55 2.74
C PHE A 13 -17.64 -9.68 1.44
N LEU A 14 -18.29 -10.01 0.31
CA LEU A 14 -17.62 -10.11 -0.99
C LEU A 14 -17.13 -8.75 -1.50
N LEU A 15 -17.91 -7.68 -1.32
CA LEU A 15 -17.57 -6.33 -1.77
C LEU A 15 -16.31 -5.80 -1.08
N PHE A 16 -16.13 -6.07 0.21
CA PHE A 16 -14.93 -5.67 0.94
C PHE A 16 -13.78 -6.68 0.84
N GLY A 17 -14.07 -7.98 0.68
CA GLY A 17 -13.05 -9.02 0.52
C GLY A 17 -12.30 -8.97 -0.81
N VAL A 18 -12.93 -8.46 -1.88
CA VAL A 18 -12.27 -8.37 -3.20
C VAL A 18 -11.25 -7.23 -3.29
N GLN A 19 -11.39 -6.18 -2.48
CA GLN A 19 -10.53 -5.00 -2.54
C GLN A 19 -9.06 -5.31 -2.24
N PRO A 20 -8.71 -5.99 -1.13
CA PRO A 20 -7.33 -6.37 -0.88
C PRO A 20 -6.79 -7.38 -1.90
N LEU A 21 -7.64 -8.28 -2.42
CA LEU A 21 -7.27 -9.20 -3.50
C LEU A 21 -6.92 -8.45 -4.79
N ALA A 22 -7.71 -7.45 -5.17
CA ALA A 22 -7.42 -6.58 -6.32
C ALA A 22 -6.10 -5.82 -6.13
N GLY A 23 -5.83 -5.34 -4.92
CA GLY A 23 -4.55 -4.76 -4.53
C GLY A 23 -3.38 -5.70 -4.79
N LYS A 24 -3.49 -6.97 -4.35
CA LYS A 24 -2.43 -7.99 -4.58
C LYS A 24 -2.20 -8.32 -6.07
N TYR A 25 -3.20 -8.17 -6.93
CA TYR A 25 -2.99 -8.31 -8.38
C TYR A 25 -2.37 -7.07 -9.02
N SER A 26 -2.63 -5.89 -8.47
CA SER A 26 -2.23 -4.61 -9.07
C SER A 26 -0.81 -4.19 -8.69
N LEU A 27 -0.44 -4.37 -7.41
CA LEU A 27 0.86 -3.90 -6.90
C LEU A 27 2.09 -4.43 -7.66
N PRO A 28 2.15 -5.71 -8.07
CA PRO A 28 3.30 -6.23 -8.82
C PRO A 28 3.56 -5.53 -10.15
N TRP A 29 2.52 -4.94 -10.73
CA TRP A 29 2.59 -4.34 -12.07
C TRP A 29 2.72 -2.83 -12.02
N PHE A 30 1.99 -2.20 -11.10
CA PHE A 30 1.98 -0.74 -10.98
C PHE A 30 2.97 -0.23 -9.92
N GLY A 31 3.74 -1.10 -9.28
CA GLY A 31 4.64 -0.76 -8.18
C GLY A 31 3.90 -0.71 -6.84
N GLY A 32 4.62 -1.11 -5.79
CA GLY A 32 4.16 -1.08 -4.39
C GLY A 32 4.04 0.34 -3.85
N THR A 33 3.11 1.17 -4.35
CA THR A 33 3.06 2.61 -4.02
C THR A 33 1.74 3.03 -3.35
N PRO A 34 1.75 4.12 -2.55
CA PRO A 34 0.52 4.73 -2.03
C PRO A 34 -0.45 5.19 -3.13
N ALA A 35 0.07 5.61 -4.30
CA ALA A 35 -0.76 6.04 -5.42
C ALA A 35 -1.58 4.88 -6.02
N ALA A 36 -1.00 3.68 -6.13
CA ALA A 36 -1.72 2.50 -6.60
C ALA A 36 -2.94 2.18 -5.71
N TRP A 37 -2.79 2.28 -4.38
CA TRP A 37 -3.91 2.10 -3.46
C TRP A 37 -4.97 3.18 -3.57
N THR A 38 -4.57 4.45 -3.54
CA THR A 38 -5.55 5.55 -3.64
C THR A 38 -6.32 5.52 -4.96
N THR A 39 -5.68 5.03 -6.03
CA THR A 39 -6.37 4.72 -7.30
C THR A 39 -7.43 3.63 -7.13
N CYS A 40 -7.09 2.52 -6.46
CA CYS A 40 -8.04 1.44 -6.16
C CYS A 40 -9.22 1.94 -5.31
N MET A 41 -8.95 2.74 -4.28
CA MET A 41 -9.98 3.33 -3.42
C MET A 41 -10.91 4.26 -4.19
N LEU A 42 -10.36 5.14 -5.05
CA LEU A 42 -11.16 6.00 -5.91
C LEU A 42 -12.08 5.15 -6.81
N PHE A 43 -11.56 4.09 -7.43
CA PHE A 43 -12.36 3.16 -8.23
C PHE A 43 -13.50 2.55 -7.41
N PHE A 44 -13.22 1.96 -6.25
CA PHE A 44 -14.23 1.32 -5.41
C PHE A 44 -15.29 2.31 -4.92
N GLN A 45 -14.91 3.53 -4.55
CA GLN A 45 -15.85 4.57 -4.11
C GLN A 45 -16.74 5.05 -5.26
N VAL A 46 -16.19 5.20 -6.47
CA VAL A 46 -16.98 5.56 -7.67
C VAL A 46 -17.96 4.44 -8.03
N MET A 47 -17.55 3.17 -7.97
CA MET A 47 -18.45 2.03 -8.23
C MET A 47 -19.51 1.87 -7.13
N LEU A 48 -19.18 2.18 -5.88
CA LEU A 48 -20.14 2.22 -4.77
C LEU A 48 -21.19 3.32 -4.98
N LEU A 49 -20.74 4.53 -5.33
CA LEU A 49 -21.63 5.64 -5.71
C LEU A 49 -22.53 5.25 -6.89
N GLY A 50 -21.98 4.59 -7.91
CA GLY A 50 -22.75 4.09 -9.05
C GLY A 50 -23.87 3.13 -8.64
N GLY A 51 -23.60 2.16 -7.77
CA GLY A 51 -24.61 1.22 -7.29
C GLY A 51 -25.70 1.88 -6.43
N TYR A 52 -25.34 2.90 -5.65
CA TYR A 52 -26.30 3.69 -4.87
C TYR A 52 -27.17 4.56 -5.78
N ALA A 53 -26.57 5.20 -6.78
CA ALA A 53 -27.28 5.97 -7.80
C ALA A 53 -28.26 5.08 -8.58
N TYR A 54 -27.83 3.88 -9.00
CA TYR A 54 -28.68 2.87 -9.62
C TYR A 54 -29.88 2.51 -8.74
N SER A 55 -29.63 2.26 -7.45
CA SER A 55 -30.68 1.86 -6.50
C SER A 55 -31.67 3.01 -6.23
N HIS A 56 -31.18 4.25 -6.14
CA HIS A 56 -32.01 5.43 -5.98
C HIS A 56 -32.87 5.71 -7.24
N ALA A 57 -32.25 5.68 -8.42
CA ALA A 57 -32.92 5.90 -9.70
C ALA A 57 -33.97 4.82 -9.99
N SER A 58 -33.62 3.56 -9.78
CA SER A 58 -34.55 2.43 -9.94
C SER A 58 -35.71 2.51 -8.96
N ALA A 59 -35.47 2.90 -7.70
CA ALA A 59 -36.51 3.11 -6.70
C ALA A 59 -37.48 4.24 -7.08
N ARG A 60 -36.98 5.30 -7.74
CA ARG A 60 -37.75 6.50 -8.12
C ARG A 60 -38.53 6.32 -9.43
N TRP A 61 -37.94 5.68 -10.43
CA TRP A 61 -38.48 5.68 -11.80
C TRP A 61 -39.12 4.36 -12.23
N LEU A 62 -38.81 3.25 -11.57
CA LEU A 62 -39.29 1.93 -11.98
C LEU A 62 -40.30 1.36 -10.96
N SER A 63 -41.35 0.70 -11.46
CA SER A 63 -42.21 -0.17 -10.63
C SER A 63 -41.40 -1.30 -9.99
N SER A 64 -41.81 -1.80 -8.82
CA SER A 64 -41.16 -2.91 -8.09
C SER A 64 -40.84 -4.12 -8.97
N ARG A 65 -41.77 -4.52 -9.85
CA ARG A 65 -41.59 -5.66 -10.77
C ARG A 65 -40.57 -5.39 -11.87
N ARG A 66 -40.50 -4.15 -12.38
CA ARG A 66 -39.45 -3.74 -13.35
C ARG A 66 -38.08 -3.68 -12.66
N GLN A 67 -37.99 -3.16 -11.44
CA GLN A 67 -36.74 -3.16 -10.66
C GLN A 67 -36.19 -4.58 -10.50
N ALA A 68 -37.05 -5.54 -10.10
CA ALA A 68 -36.66 -6.93 -9.93
C ALA A 68 -36.17 -7.56 -11.24
N ARG A 69 -36.85 -7.33 -12.37
CA ARG A 69 -36.43 -7.83 -13.69
C ARG A 69 -35.08 -7.24 -14.15
N VAL A 70 -34.93 -5.92 -14.06
CA VAL A 70 -33.66 -5.25 -14.46
C VAL A 70 -32.51 -5.76 -13.59
N HIS A 71 -32.72 -5.94 -12.30
CA HIS A 71 -31.69 -6.46 -11.42
C HIS A 71 -31.37 -7.96 -11.68
N LEU A 72 -32.36 -8.79 -12.01
CA LEU A 72 -32.12 -10.18 -12.44
C LEU A 72 -31.27 -10.24 -13.73
N VAL A 73 -31.55 -9.35 -14.70
CA VAL A 73 -30.73 -9.22 -15.91
C VAL A 73 -29.30 -8.81 -15.55
N LEU A 74 -29.13 -7.82 -14.67
CA LEU A 74 -27.82 -7.40 -14.18
C LEU A 74 -27.05 -8.58 -13.56
N LEU A 75 -27.67 -9.36 -12.67
CA LEU A 75 -27.06 -10.55 -12.08
C LEU A 75 -26.63 -11.55 -13.15
N GLY A 76 -27.50 -11.84 -14.12
CA GLY A 76 -27.21 -12.78 -15.22
C GLY A 76 -26.06 -12.32 -16.11
N VAL A 77 -26.04 -11.05 -16.52
CA VAL A 77 -24.95 -10.48 -17.32
C VAL A 77 -23.63 -10.52 -16.55
N THR A 78 -23.65 -10.19 -15.26
CA THR A 78 -22.44 -10.23 -14.43
C THR A 78 -21.88 -11.65 -14.28
N VAL A 79 -22.75 -12.65 -14.07
CA VAL A 79 -22.32 -14.06 -14.05
C VAL A 79 -21.73 -14.48 -15.40
N ALA A 80 -22.36 -14.10 -16.51
CA ALA A 80 -21.84 -14.39 -17.84
C ALA A 80 -20.46 -13.76 -18.06
N VAL A 81 -20.26 -12.50 -17.67
CA VAL A 81 -18.96 -11.83 -17.76
C VAL A 81 -17.90 -12.54 -16.91
N LEU A 82 -18.21 -12.90 -15.66
CA LEU A 82 -17.28 -13.67 -14.82
C LEU A 82 -16.96 -15.04 -15.43
N GLY A 83 -17.93 -15.71 -16.05
CA GLY A 83 -17.75 -16.98 -16.74
C GLY A 83 -16.85 -16.85 -17.97
N VAL A 84 -17.09 -15.85 -18.83
CA VAL A 84 -16.22 -15.55 -19.97
C VAL A 84 -14.79 -15.27 -19.49
N ARG A 85 -14.64 -14.48 -18.42
CA ARG A 85 -13.33 -14.16 -17.86
C ARG A 85 -12.60 -15.40 -17.37
N ALA A 86 -13.30 -16.25 -16.63
CA ALA A 86 -12.78 -17.53 -16.15
C ALA A 86 -12.29 -18.45 -17.28
N VAL A 87 -12.98 -18.46 -18.42
CA VAL A 87 -12.57 -19.27 -19.59
C VAL A 87 -11.40 -18.64 -20.34
N VAL A 88 -11.42 -17.33 -20.59
CA VAL A 88 -10.43 -16.66 -21.45
C VAL A 88 -9.10 -16.43 -20.71
N TRP A 89 -9.13 -16.06 -19.44
CA TRP A 89 -7.92 -15.74 -18.65
C TRP A 89 -7.61 -16.75 -17.55
N GLY A 90 -8.35 -17.87 -17.47
CA GLY A 90 -8.16 -18.89 -16.43
C GLY A 90 -8.54 -18.44 -15.01
N SER A 91 -9.09 -17.23 -14.87
CA SER A 91 -9.50 -16.66 -13.59
C SER A 91 -10.69 -15.72 -13.76
N PRO A 92 -11.70 -15.77 -12.87
CA PRO A 92 -12.85 -14.87 -12.93
C PRO A 92 -12.48 -13.42 -12.59
N VAL A 93 -11.43 -13.22 -11.78
CA VAL A 93 -11.10 -11.92 -11.16
C VAL A 93 -9.70 -11.41 -11.53
N ALA A 94 -8.72 -12.29 -11.74
CA ALA A 94 -7.35 -11.86 -12.03
C ALA A 94 -7.29 -11.05 -13.34
N PRO A 95 -6.47 -10.00 -13.41
CA PRO A 95 -6.25 -9.27 -14.65
C PRO A 95 -5.47 -10.12 -15.66
N GLY A 96 -5.74 -9.92 -16.94
CA GLY A 96 -5.03 -10.58 -18.02
C GLY A 96 -3.62 -10.03 -18.27
N PRO A 97 -2.76 -10.76 -18.99
CA PRO A 97 -1.40 -10.34 -19.30
C PRO A 97 -1.32 -9.04 -20.10
N GLU A 98 -2.36 -8.67 -20.86
CA GLU A 98 -2.44 -7.42 -21.61
C GLU A 98 -2.36 -6.16 -20.74
N TRP A 99 -2.69 -6.29 -19.46
CA TRP A 99 -2.64 -5.20 -18.50
C TRP A 99 -1.26 -4.95 -17.92
N ARG A 100 -0.31 -5.88 -18.10
CA ARG A 100 1.09 -5.70 -17.69
C ARG A 100 1.66 -4.43 -18.33
N PRO A 101 2.16 -3.46 -17.55
CA PRO A 101 2.68 -2.22 -18.10
C PRO A 101 4.02 -2.44 -18.81
N THR A 102 4.23 -1.64 -19.85
CA THR A 102 5.54 -1.39 -20.46
C THR A 102 6.25 -0.24 -19.72
N ALA A 103 7.52 0.04 -20.04
CA ALA A 103 8.32 1.09 -19.40
C ALA A 103 7.56 2.44 -19.22
N GLU A 104 6.84 2.90 -20.24
CA GLU A 104 6.08 4.17 -20.21
C GLU A 104 4.60 4.02 -19.75
N GLY A 105 4.20 2.83 -19.30
CA GLY A 105 2.79 2.44 -19.14
C GLY A 105 2.18 2.62 -17.75
N ILE A 106 2.97 2.96 -16.73
CA ILE A 106 2.51 3.03 -15.34
C ILE A 106 1.77 4.34 -15.09
N SER A 107 0.46 4.26 -14.92
CA SER A 107 -0.39 5.42 -14.61
C SER A 107 -1.66 5.02 -13.88
N SER A 108 -2.22 5.97 -13.12
CA SER A 108 -3.54 5.80 -12.49
C SER A 108 -4.63 5.48 -13.52
N ALA A 109 -4.56 6.06 -14.72
CA ALA A 109 -5.55 5.83 -15.77
C ALA A 109 -5.56 4.36 -16.23
N ARG A 110 -4.38 3.77 -16.45
CA ARG A 110 -4.27 2.35 -16.83
C ARG A 110 -4.74 1.42 -15.70
N LEU A 111 -4.42 1.73 -14.46
CA LEU A 111 -4.91 0.97 -13.29
C LEU A 111 -6.43 1.05 -13.15
N LEU A 112 -7.03 2.24 -13.30
CA LEU A 112 -8.49 2.41 -13.30
C LEU A 112 -9.15 1.61 -14.43
N ALA A 113 -8.57 1.65 -15.63
CA ALA A 113 -9.08 0.89 -16.78
C ALA A 113 -8.98 -0.62 -16.54
N MET A 114 -7.89 -1.10 -15.96
CA MET A 114 -7.72 -2.49 -15.56
C MET A 114 -8.83 -2.89 -14.59
N LEU A 115 -8.98 -2.17 -13.47
CA LEU A 115 -10.00 -2.46 -12.46
C LEU A 115 -11.43 -2.40 -13.01
N ALA A 116 -11.72 -1.44 -13.91
CA ALA A 116 -13.01 -1.35 -14.56
C ALA A 116 -13.31 -2.57 -15.44
N SER A 117 -12.32 -3.07 -16.18
CA SER A 117 -12.47 -4.26 -17.04
C SER A 117 -12.54 -5.58 -16.27
N THR A 118 -11.90 -5.67 -15.10
CA THR A 118 -11.81 -6.91 -14.32
C THR A 118 -12.89 -7.02 -13.27
N LEU A 119 -13.11 -5.94 -12.52
CA LEU A 119 -13.95 -5.89 -11.32
C LEU A 119 -15.10 -4.90 -11.42
N GLY A 120 -15.15 -4.02 -12.43
CA GLY A 120 -16.15 -2.96 -12.56
C GLY A 120 -17.58 -3.47 -12.43
N LEU A 121 -17.99 -4.36 -13.34
CA LEU A 121 -19.35 -4.90 -13.34
C LEU A 121 -19.70 -5.73 -12.08
N PRO A 122 -18.88 -6.69 -11.62
CA PRO A 122 -19.24 -7.47 -10.44
C PRO A 122 -19.21 -6.66 -9.14
N PHE A 123 -18.27 -5.71 -9.00
CA PHE A 123 -18.27 -4.79 -7.86
C PHE A 123 -19.49 -3.86 -7.89
N PHE A 124 -19.83 -3.28 -9.05
CA PHE A 124 -21.04 -2.47 -9.23
C PHE A 124 -22.30 -3.27 -8.88
N THR A 125 -22.36 -4.55 -9.27
CA THR A 125 -23.51 -5.41 -8.96
C THR A 125 -23.67 -5.59 -7.44
N LEU A 126 -22.58 -5.90 -6.72
CA LEU A 126 -22.59 -6.02 -5.26
C LEU A 126 -22.95 -4.70 -4.56
N SER A 127 -22.49 -3.56 -5.10
CA SER A 127 -22.74 -2.25 -4.48
C SER A 127 -24.21 -1.82 -4.57
N THR A 128 -24.97 -2.37 -5.51
CA THR A 128 -26.42 -2.12 -5.61
C THR A 128 -27.22 -2.80 -4.48
N SER A 129 -26.70 -3.88 -3.90
CA SER A 129 -27.42 -4.78 -3.01
C SER A 129 -27.93 -4.10 -1.74
N ALA A 130 -27.08 -3.33 -1.05
CA ALA A 130 -27.40 -2.74 0.24
C ALA A 130 -28.69 -1.88 0.21
N PRO A 131 -28.74 -0.79 -0.58
CA PRO A 131 -29.95 0.04 -0.68
C PRO A 131 -31.13 -0.67 -1.34
N LEU A 132 -30.89 -1.52 -2.36
CA LEU A 132 -31.97 -2.17 -3.12
C LEU A 132 -32.71 -3.23 -2.28
N LEU A 133 -31.97 -4.15 -1.64
CA LEU A 133 -32.54 -5.23 -0.83
C LEU A 133 -33.24 -4.68 0.42
N GLN A 134 -32.72 -3.61 1.02
CA GLN A 134 -33.40 -2.92 2.13
C GLN A 134 -34.73 -2.30 1.66
N SER A 135 -34.74 -1.64 0.51
CA SER A 135 -35.98 -1.09 -0.09
C SER A 135 -37.02 -2.18 -0.36
N TRP A 136 -36.59 -3.28 -0.96
CA TRP A 136 -37.46 -4.43 -1.23
C TRP A 136 -37.96 -5.10 0.05
N PHE A 137 -37.12 -5.22 1.08
CA PHE A 137 -37.51 -5.79 2.36
C PHE A 137 -38.62 -4.96 3.03
N SER A 138 -38.49 -3.63 3.04
CA SER A 138 -39.52 -2.74 3.60
C SER A 138 -40.86 -2.82 2.86
N ARG A 139 -40.85 -3.14 1.55
CA ARG A 139 -42.08 -3.36 0.76
C ARG A 139 -42.71 -4.72 1.03
N VAL A 140 -41.89 -5.77 1.13
CA VAL A 140 -42.36 -7.16 1.35
C VAL A 140 -42.83 -7.38 2.79
N ARG A 141 -42.25 -6.68 3.77
CA ARG A 141 -42.65 -6.74 5.18
C ARG A 141 -42.85 -5.34 5.77
N PRO A 142 -44.00 -4.70 5.50
CA PRO A 142 -44.38 -3.45 6.15
C PRO A 142 -44.33 -3.59 7.68
N GLY A 143 -43.82 -2.60 8.40
CA GLY A 143 -43.78 -2.58 9.88
C GLY A 143 -42.55 -3.23 10.53
N THR A 144 -41.67 -3.90 9.79
CA THR A 144 -40.39 -4.40 10.34
C THR A 144 -39.26 -3.41 10.03
N SER A 145 -38.54 -2.98 11.06
CA SER A 145 -37.42 -2.06 10.91
C SER A 145 -36.25 -2.67 10.09
N PRO A 146 -35.79 -2.02 9.01
CA PRO A 146 -34.68 -2.51 8.19
C PRO A 146 -33.30 -2.34 8.86
N TYR A 147 -33.22 -1.64 10.00
CA TYR A 147 -31.96 -1.33 10.69
C TYR A 147 -31.10 -2.57 11.02
N ARG A 148 -31.73 -3.71 11.35
CA ARG A 148 -31.00 -4.98 11.59
C ARG A 148 -30.25 -5.46 10.35
N LEU A 149 -30.76 -5.18 9.15
CA LEU A 149 -30.11 -5.54 7.89
C LEU A 149 -28.91 -4.63 7.60
N TYR A 150 -28.99 -3.35 7.97
CA TYR A 150 -27.87 -2.42 7.89
C TYR A 150 -26.71 -2.83 8.81
N ALA A 151 -27.01 -3.21 10.06
CA ALA A 151 -26.00 -3.71 11.00
C ALA A 151 -25.30 -4.96 10.46
N LEU A 152 -26.06 -5.96 9.98
CA LEU A 152 -25.50 -7.19 9.40
C LEU A 152 -24.61 -6.93 8.16
N SER A 153 -25.01 -6.00 7.30
CA SER A 153 -24.17 -5.58 6.15
C SER A 153 -22.82 -5.06 6.63
N ASN A 154 -22.80 -4.18 7.63
CA ASN A 154 -21.55 -3.63 8.14
C ASN A 154 -20.70 -4.67 8.88
N THR A 155 -21.32 -5.61 9.60
CA THR A 155 -20.62 -6.77 10.18
C THR A 155 -19.94 -7.60 9.09
N GLY A 156 -20.64 -7.86 7.98
CA GLY A 156 -20.06 -8.56 6.81
C GLY A 156 -18.84 -7.84 6.25
N SER A 157 -18.92 -6.51 6.10
CA SER A 157 -17.79 -5.68 5.65
C SER A 157 -16.59 -5.76 6.58
N LEU A 158 -16.82 -5.60 7.89
CA LEU A 158 -15.74 -5.61 8.88
C LEU A 158 -15.09 -6.99 8.99
N LEU A 159 -15.89 -8.06 8.98
CA LEU A 159 -15.36 -9.43 8.98
C LEU A 159 -14.53 -9.71 7.73
N ALA A 160 -14.95 -9.28 6.54
CA ALA A 160 -14.16 -9.47 5.32
C ALA A 160 -12.79 -8.79 5.41
N LEU A 161 -12.74 -7.57 5.94
CA LEU A 161 -11.48 -6.84 6.12
C LEU A 161 -10.57 -7.50 7.15
N LEU A 162 -11.09 -7.83 8.35
CA LEU A 162 -10.27 -8.38 9.43
C LEU A 162 -9.82 -9.82 9.16
N THR A 163 -10.65 -10.62 8.48
CA THR A 163 -10.31 -12.01 8.15
C THR A 163 -9.28 -12.09 7.02
N TYR A 164 -9.17 -11.09 6.16
CA TYR A 164 -8.26 -11.15 5.02
C TYR A 164 -6.79 -11.33 5.41
N PRO A 165 -6.14 -10.43 6.18
CA PRO A 165 -4.72 -10.57 6.51
C PRO A 165 -4.41 -11.72 7.47
N VAL A 166 -5.39 -12.17 8.27
CA VAL A 166 -5.16 -13.17 9.34
C VAL A 166 -5.51 -14.59 8.90
N LEU A 167 -6.53 -14.77 8.06
CA LEU A 167 -7.05 -16.10 7.68
C LEU A 167 -7.00 -16.36 6.18
N VAL A 168 -7.26 -15.36 5.34
CA VAL A 168 -7.31 -15.58 3.89
C VAL A 168 -5.90 -15.56 3.30
N GLU A 169 -5.16 -14.48 3.51
CA GLU A 169 -3.85 -14.25 2.91
C GLU A 169 -2.77 -15.25 3.33
N PRO A 170 -2.65 -15.67 4.60
CA PRO A 170 -1.61 -16.62 5.00
C PRO A 170 -1.85 -18.05 4.46
N TRP A 171 -3.12 -18.42 4.22
CA TRP A 171 -3.51 -19.82 3.98
C TRP A 171 -3.94 -20.10 2.55
N LEU A 172 -4.44 -19.10 1.81
CA LEU A 172 -4.99 -19.28 0.47
C LEU A 172 -4.14 -18.57 -0.59
N ALA A 173 -3.80 -19.29 -1.66
CA ALA A 173 -3.19 -18.71 -2.86
C ALA A 173 -4.15 -17.71 -3.54
N ARG A 174 -3.63 -16.62 -4.13
CA ARG A 174 -4.45 -15.57 -4.78
C ARG A 174 -5.40 -16.11 -5.86
N GLY A 175 -4.97 -17.11 -6.62
CA GLY A 175 -5.80 -17.80 -7.61
C GLY A 175 -6.98 -18.53 -6.97
N VAL A 176 -6.75 -19.24 -5.87
CA VAL A 176 -7.82 -19.89 -5.10
C VAL A 176 -8.77 -18.86 -4.51
N GLN A 177 -8.25 -17.74 -3.99
CA GLN A 177 -9.08 -16.64 -3.48
C GLN A 177 -10.03 -16.09 -4.57
N ALA A 178 -9.55 -15.93 -5.81
CA ALA A 178 -10.38 -15.48 -6.93
C ALA A 178 -11.55 -16.44 -7.23
N TRP A 179 -11.29 -17.75 -7.20
CA TRP A 179 -12.32 -18.77 -7.43
C TRP A 179 -13.30 -18.91 -6.27
N VAL A 180 -12.83 -18.90 -5.02
CA VAL A 180 -13.68 -18.89 -3.83
C VAL A 180 -14.60 -17.67 -3.83
N TRP A 181 -14.06 -16.50 -4.17
CA TRP A 181 -14.83 -15.28 -4.29
C TRP A 181 -15.92 -15.38 -5.37
N ALA A 182 -15.59 -15.92 -6.55
CA ALA A 182 -16.56 -16.13 -7.63
C ALA A 182 -17.66 -17.14 -7.24
N GLY A 183 -17.30 -18.22 -6.52
CA GLY A 183 -18.27 -19.15 -5.95
C GLY A 183 -19.22 -18.45 -4.96
N GLY A 184 -18.67 -17.62 -4.07
CA GLY A 184 -19.46 -16.76 -3.18
C GLY A 184 -20.38 -15.80 -3.96
N PHE A 185 -19.90 -15.24 -5.06
CA PHE A 185 -20.68 -14.36 -5.94
C PHE A 185 -21.88 -15.09 -6.57
N LEU A 186 -21.72 -16.34 -6.98
CA LEU A 186 -22.83 -17.16 -7.48
C LEU A 186 -23.88 -17.42 -6.39
N VAL A 187 -23.45 -17.74 -5.16
CA VAL A 187 -24.36 -17.90 -4.01
C VAL A 187 -25.10 -16.58 -3.72
N PHE A 188 -24.40 -15.45 -3.81
CA PHE A 188 -25.02 -14.13 -3.72
C PHE A 188 -26.08 -13.91 -4.81
N CYS A 189 -25.80 -14.29 -6.07
CA CYS A 189 -26.76 -14.17 -7.17
C CYS A 189 -28.02 -15.00 -6.93
N VAL A 190 -27.88 -16.23 -6.41
CA VAL A 190 -29.03 -17.06 -6.02
C VAL A 190 -29.86 -16.40 -4.92
N GLY A 191 -29.20 -15.86 -3.89
CA GLY A 191 -29.87 -15.11 -2.81
C GLY A 191 -30.58 -13.84 -3.33
N GLY A 192 -29.93 -13.09 -4.21
CA GLY A 192 -30.46 -11.92 -4.88
C GLY A 192 -31.67 -12.23 -5.77
N ALA A 193 -31.61 -13.32 -6.54
CA ALA A 193 -32.71 -13.79 -7.35
C ALA A 193 -33.90 -14.25 -6.51
N ALA A 194 -33.64 -14.96 -5.41
CA ALA A 194 -34.67 -15.33 -4.44
C ALA A 194 -35.35 -14.08 -3.85
N CYS A 195 -34.56 -13.04 -3.53
CA CYS A 195 -35.04 -11.73 -3.07
C CYS A 195 -35.92 -11.02 -4.12
N ALA A 196 -35.46 -10.95 -5.37
CA ALA A 196 -36.21 -10.39 -6.49
C ALA A 196 -37.55 -11.12 -6.72
N TRP A 197 -37.55 -12.45 -6.60
CA TRP A 197 -38.73 -13.28 -6.79
C TRP A 197 -39.87 -12.98 -5.82
N SER A 198 -39.60 -12.60 -4.56
CA SER A 198 -40.71 -12.19 -3.66
C SER A 198 -41.32 -10.87 -4.08
N VAL A 199 -40.52 -9.97 -4.65
CA VAL A 199 -41.01 -8.67 -5.12
C VAL A 199 -41.86 -8.85 -6.36
N LEU A 200 -41.50 -9.79 -7.24
CA LEU A 200 -42.31 -10.16 -8.41
C LEU A 200 -43.68 -10.75 -8.02
N ARG A 201 -43.75 -11.48 -6.89
CA ARG A 201 -44.98 -12.06 -6.35
C ARG A 201 -45.87 -11.08 -5.58
N LEU A 202 -45.42 -9.85 -5.32
CA LEU A 202 -46.31 -8.83 -4.77
C LEU A 202 -47.38 -8.50 -5.83
N GLU A 203 -48.64 -8.51 -5.44
CA GLU A 203 -49.71 -7.89 -6.23
C GLU A 203 -49.39 -6.41 -6.42
N ASP A 204 -49.67 -5.87 -7.61
CA ASP A 204 -49.48 -4.45 -7.91
C ASP A 204 -50.49 -3.64 -7.07
N VAL A 205 -50.20 -3.46 -5.79
CA VAL A 205 -50.87 -2.45 -5.00
C VAL A 205 -50.30 -1.12 -5.50
N PRO A 206 -51.11 -0.25 -6.14
CA PRO A 206 -50.65 1.07 -6.53
C PRO A 206 -50.06 1.73 -5.28
N ALA A 207 -48.87 2.30 -5.42
CA ALA A 207 -48.20 2.96 -4.31
C ALA A 207 -49.20 3.97 -3.72
N ARG A 208 -49.75 3.67 -2.53
CA ARG A 208 -50.54 4.64 -1.79
C ARG A 208 -49.68 5.90 -1.74
N PRO A 209 -50.19 7.08 -2.15
CA PRO A 209 -49.54 8.33 -1.79
C PRO A 209 -49.26 8.23 -0.29
N ARG A 210 -48.01 8.41 0.12
CA ARG A 210 -47.69 8.58 1.53
C ARG A 210 -48.41 9.86 1.99
N GLU A 211 -49.65 9.73 2.41
CA GLU A 211 -50.50 10.84 2.87
C GLU A 211 -50.17 11.28 4.31
N GLU A 212 -49.18 10.69 4.97
CA GLU A 212 -48.91 10.95 6.40
C GLU A 212 -47.60 11.70 6.74
N SER A 213 -46.99 12.46 5.82
CA SER A 213 -45.89 13.38 6.24
C SER A 213 -45.78 14.64 5.38
N ALA A 214 -46.88 15.35 5.16
CA ALA A 214 -46.92 16.57 4.35
C ALA A 214 -46.13 17.78 4.92
N SER A 215 -45.40 17.65 6.05
CA SER A 215 -44.81 18.80 6.75
C SER A 215 -43.28 18.89 6.79
N GLU A 216 -42.51 17.92 6.31
CA GLU A 216 -41.04 18.06 6.32
C GLU A 216 -40.53 18.83 5.08
N PRO A 217 -39.93 20.02 5.26
CA PRO A 217 -39.36 20.78 4.15
C PRO A 217 -38.14 20.06 3.57
N ALA A 218 -37.92 20.24 2.26
CA ALA A 218 -36.75 19.70 1.59
C ALA A 218 -35.46 20.20 2.26
N PRO A 219 -34.40 19.37 2.34
CA PRO A 219 -33.12 19.80 2.89
C PRO A 219 -32.58 21.01 2.12
N GLY A 220 -32.26 22.10 2.83
CA GLY A 220 -31.66 23.28 2.23
C GLY A 220 -30.23 23.04 1.72
N VAL A 221 -29.73 23.96 0.89
CA VAL A 221 -28.38 23.91 0.29
C VAL A 221 -27.31 23.80 1.38
N ALA A 222 -27.39 24.62 2.44
CA ALA A 222 -26.41 24.61 3.53
C ALA A 222 -26.31 23.25 4.22
N ARG A 223 -27.44 22.57 4.45
CA ARG A 223 -27.47 21.24 5.08
C ARG A 223 -26.86 20.18 4.15
N THR A 224 -27.14 20.28 2.85
CA THR A 224 -26.57 19.38 1.84
C THR A 224 -25.06 19.57 1.69
N LEU A 225 -24.59 20.82 1.69
CA LEU A 225 -23.16 21.14 1.69
C LEU A 225 -22.46 20.64 2.96
N ALA A 226 -23.12 20.71 4.12
CA ALA A 226 -22.58 20.13 5.35
C ALA A 226 -22.45 18.60 5.25
N TRP A 227 -23.42 17.90 4.64
CA TRP A 227 -23.32 16.47 4.41
C TRP A 227 -22.13 16.12 3.51
N LEU A 228 -22.00 16.85 2.40
CA LEU A 228 -20.91 16.67 1.45
C LEU A 228 -19.56 16.95 2.11
N GLY A 229 -19.43 18.06 2.84
CA GLY A 229 -18.19 18.49 3.49
C GLY A 229 -17.73 17.54 4.61
N LEU A 230 -18.64 17.09 5.48
CA LEU A 230 -18.29 16.14 6.55
C LEU A 230 -17.87 14.78 5.97
N SER A 231 -18.58 14.30 4.94
CA SER A 231 -18.24 13.03 4.31
C SER A 231 -16.94 13.11 3.51
N ALA A 232 -16.69 14.23 2.83
CA ALA A 232 -15.43 14.49 2.14
C ALA A 232 -14.27 14.55 3.14
N CYS A 233 -14.43 15.29 4.25
CA CYS A 233 -13.42 15.38 5.31
C CYS A 233 -13.03 14.00 5.86
N ALA A 234 -14.02 13.17 6.21
CA ALA A 234 -13.76 11.81 6.70
C ALA A 234 -13.04 10.94 5.65
N SER A 235 -13.42 11.06 4.37
CA SER A 235 -12.77 10.33 3.29
C SER A 235 -11.35 10.82 3.01
N VAL A 236 -11.11 12.14 3.03
CA VAL A 236 -9.75 12.69 2.89
C VAL A 236 -8.88 12.18 4.03
N LEU A 237 -9.39 12.18 5.27
CA LEU A 237 -8.64 11.67 6.43
C LEU A 237 -8.29 10.19 6.25
N LEU A 238 -9.24 9.36 5.80
CA LEU A 238 -8.97 7.95 5.49
C LEU A 238 -7.83 7.78 4.48
N LEU A 239 -7.92 8.42 3.32
CA LEU A 239 -6.92 8.24 2.27
C LEU A 239 -5.58 8.88 2.64
N ALA A 240 -5.59 10.04 3.29
CA ALA A 240 -4.38 10.74 3.74
C ALA A 240 -3.64 9.97 4.85
N THR A 241 -4.37 9.42 5.84
CA THR A 241 -3.78 8.52 6.84
C THR A 241 -3.17 7.30 6.16
N THR A 242 -3.87 6.71 5.18
CA THR A 242 -3.36 5.52 4.49
C THR A 242 -2.12 5.82 3.65
N ASN A 243 -2.04 7.00 3.00
CA ASN A 243 -0.83 7.45 2.31
C ASN A 243 0.34 7.57 3.27
N GLN A 244 0.14 8.23 4.41
CA GLN A 244 1.21 8.42 5.39
C GLN A 244 1.67 7.08 6.01
N LEU A 245 0.74 6.15 6.27
CA LEU A 245 1.10 4.80 6.73
C LEU A 245 1.85 3.99 5.66
N SER A 246 1.42 4.09 4.40
CA SER A 246 2.07 3.38 3.28
C SER A 246 3.46 3.94 2.98
N HIS A 247 3.66 5.22 3.23
CA HIS A 247 4.92 5.92 3.08
C HIS A 247 5.93 5.55 4.18
N ASP A 248 5.48 5.32 5.42
CA ASP A 248 6.41 5.08 6.52
C ASP A 248 6.66 3.60 6.82
N VAL A 249 5.78 2.69 6.38
CA VAL A 249 5.90 1.25 6.67
C VAL A 249 6.12 0.44 5.38
N SER A 250 5.07 0.28 4.58
CA SER A 250 5.09 -0.36 3.28
C SER A 250 3.72 -0.18 2.62
N ALA A 251 3.69 -0.18 1.28
CA ALA A 251 2.44 -0.21 0.55
C ALA A 251 2.00 -1.67 0.35
N GLY A 252 0.90 -2.07 0.99
CA GLY A 252 0.34 -3.40 0.82
C GLY A 252 -1.02 -3.56 1.50
N PRO A 253 -1.83 -4.56 1.09
CA PRO A 253 -3.16 -4.77 1.64
C PRO A 253 -3.20 -4.88 3.16
N PHE A 254 -2.16 -5.46 3.77
CA PHE A 254 -2.02 -5.55 5.22
C PHE A 254 -2.10 -4.17 5.90
N VAL A 255 -1.35 -3.18 5.40
CA VAL A 255 -1.33 -1.81 5.95
C VAL A 255 -2.64 -1.08 5.64
N TRP A 256 -3.27 -1.38 4.50
CA TRP A 256 -4.48 -0.68 4.03
C TRP A 256 -5.78 -1.15 4.69
N VAL A 257 -5.84 -2.41 5.11
CA VAL A 257 -7.01 -2.98 5.79
C VAL A 257 -7.31 -2.26 7.10
N LEU A 258 -6.28 -1.88 7.87
CA LEU A 258 -6.46 -1.24 9.18
C LEU A 258 -7.19 0.12 9.08
N PRO A 259 -6.74 1.10 8.28
CA PRO A 259 -7.47 2.36 8.10
C PRO A 259 -8.90 2.16 7.62
N LEU A 260 -9.11 1.27 6.65
CA LEU A 260 -10.44 1.01 6.11
C LEU A 260 -11.37 0.39 7.16
N ALA A 261 -10.88 -0.57 7.94
CA ALA A 261 -11.63 -1.18 9.04
C ALA A 261 -12.01 -0.17 10.12
N LEU A 262 -11.07 0.70 10.53
CA LEU A 262 -11.34 1.79 11.48
C LEU A 262 -12.38 2.78 10.93
N TYR A 263 -12.27 3.15 9.66
CA TYR A 263 -13.25 4.02 9.00
C TYR A 263 -14.65 3.39 8.97
N LEU A 264 -14.78 2.11 8.62
CA LEU A 264 -16.08 1.44 8.67
C LEU A 264 -16.62 1.30 10.09
N LEU A 265 -15.76 1.03 11.07
CA LEU A 265 -16.14 0.97 12.47
C LEU A 265 -16.77 2.28 12.93
N THR A 266 -16.27 3.42 12.46
CA THR A 266 -16.85 4.73 12.79
C THR A 266 -18.26 4.90 12.23
N PHE A 267 -18.53 4.38 11.02
CA PHE A 267 -19.89 4.34 10.46
C PHE A 267 -20.81 3.45 11.28
N ILE A 268 -20.35 2.28 11.72
CA ILE A 268 -21.12 1.38 12.58
C ILE A 268 -21.50 2.10 13.88
N ILE A 269 -20.50 2.63 14.59
CA ILE A 269 -20.70 3.32 15.88
C ILE A 269 -21.66 4.50 15.72
N ALA A 270 -21.44 5.36 14.71
CA ALA A 270 -22.23 6.57 14.52
C ALA A 270 -23.68 6.28 14.10
N PHE A 271 -23.92 5.28 13.24
CA PHE A 271 -25.25 5.00 12.67
C PHE A 271 -26.07 3.95 13.43
N GLU A 272 -25.47 3.22 14.39
CA GLU A 272 -26.21 2.25 15.20
C GLU A 272 -27.07 2.94 16.26
N ARG A 273 -26.47 3.80 17.09
CA ARG A 273 -27.16 4.54 18.14
C ARG A 273 -26.51 5.89 18.37
N GLU A 274 -27.33 6.94 18.45
CA GLU A 274 -26.83 8.31 18.69
C GLU A 274 -26.00 8.44 19.97
N ALA A 275 -26.37 7.69 21.02
CA ALA A 275 -25.71 7.72 22.31
C ALA A 275 -24.26 7.22 22.30
N LEU A 276 -23.85 6.46 21.27
CA LEU A 276 -22.48 5.96 21.14
C LEU A 276 -21.50 7.06 20.67
N TYR A 277 -22.02 8.19 20.18
CA TYR A 277 -21.23 9.34 19.77
C TYR A 277 -21.32 10.48 20.80
N SER A 278 -20.17 10.86 21.35
CA SER A 278 -20.04 11.96 22.33
C SER A 278 -19.02 12.98 21.86
N ARG A 279 -19.44 14.25 21.73
CA ARG A 279 -18.58 15.36 21.31
C ARG A 279 -17.36 15.53 22.23
N PRO A 280 -17.50 15.58 23.58
CA PRO A 280 -16.35 15.71 24.47
C PRO A 280 -15.37 14.54 24.40
N LEU A 281 -15.85 13.29 24.39
CA LEU A 281 -14.97 12.12 24.32
C LEU A 281 -14.21 12.07 22.99
N THR A 282 -14.89 12.37 21.89
CA THR A 282 -14.26 12.43 20.56
C THR A 282 -13.25 13.56 20.48
N ALA A 283 -13.53 14.71 21.10
CA ALA A 283 -12.60 15.85 21.18
C ALA A 283 -11.34 15.51 22.00
N ILE A 284 -11.49 14.81 23.13
CA ILE A 284 -10.34 14.34 23.94
C ILE A 284 -9.52 13.33 23.14
N ALA A 285 -10.17 12.34 22.52
CA ALA A 285 -9.49 11.37 21.68
C ALA A 285 -8.73 12.04 20.52
N LEU A 286 -9.33 13.05 19.89
CA LEU A 286 -8.70 13.82 18.82
C LEU A 286 -7.53 14.65 19.31
N LEU A 287 -7.62 15.22 20.53
CA LEU A 287 -6.52 15.96 21.14
C LEU A 287 -5.31 15.04 21.42
N VAL A 288 -5.56 13.87 22.04
CA VAL A 288 -4.54 12.85 22.29
C VAL A 288 -3.93 12.36 20.97
N ALA A 289 -4.77 12.13 19.96
CA ALA A 289 -4.32 11.72 18.65
C ALA A 289 -3.44 12.78 17.96
N ALA A 290 -3.85 14.05 17.99
CA ALA A 290 -3.10 15.14 17.37
C ALA A 290 -1.75 15.36 18.06
N ALA A 291 -1.70 15.33 19.39
CA ALA A 291 -0.46 15.40 20.15
C ALA A 291 0.46 14.20 19.86
N GLY A 292 -0.10 12.99 19.83
CA GLY A 292 0.64 11.77 19.51
C GLY A 292 1.15 11.74 18.07
N VAL A 293 0.37 12.24 17.10
CA VAL A 293 0.80 12.43 15.71
C VAL A 293 1.97 13.41 15.64
N GLY A 294 1.90 14.55 16.33
CA GLY A 294 3.02 15.49 16.43
C GLY A 294 4.28 14.85 17.03
N TYR A 295 4.12 14.01 18.06
CA TYR A 295 5.22 13.27 18.69
C TYR A 295 5.88 12.26 17.73
N VAL A 296 5.10 11.42 17.04
CA VAL A 296 5.68 10.43 16.12
C VAL A 296 6.31 11.10 14.90
N THR A 297 5.74 12.21 14.41
CA THR A 297 6.36 13.00 13.34
C THR A 297 7.68 13.60 13.80
N TYR A 298 7.74 14.14 15.02
CA TYR A 298 8.99 14.68 15.58
C TYR A 298 10.09 13.61 15.75
N GLN A 299 9.72 12.39 16.13
CA GLN A 299 10.67 11.28 16.28
C GLN A 299 11.21 10.74 14.93
N GLY A 300 10.51 10.99 13.82
CA GLY A 300 10.90 10.51 12.51
C GLY A 300 11.11 8.99 12.48
N SER A 301 12.27 8.55 11.98
CA SER A 301 12.64 7.12 11.87
C SER A 301 12.86 6.40 13.20
N LEU A 302 12.92 7.13 14.34
CA LEU A 302 13.05 6.53 15.68
C LEU A 302 11.69 6.13 16.29
N ALA A 303 10.58 6.51 15.66
CA ALA A 303 9.26 6.14 16.14
C ALA A 303 9.02 4.63 15.99
N SER A 304 8.54 3.97 17.05
CA SER A 304 8.20 2.55 16.96
C SER A 304 6.96 2.34 16.09
N LEU A 305 6.93 1.25 15.32
CA LEU A 305 5.79 0.89 14.45
C LEU A 305 4.46 0.92 15.21
N SER A 306 4.43 0.37 16.43
CA SER A 306 3.23 0.34 17.28
C SER A 306 2.72 1.75 17.61
N SER A 307 3.62 2.69 17.94
CA SER A 307 3.25 4.08 18.21
C SER A 307 2.68 4.78 16.99
N LEU A 308 3.31 4.56 15.83
CA LEU A 308 2.91 5.14 14.55
C LEU A 308 1.51 4.65 14.14
N LEU A 309 1.26 3.34 14.24
CA LEU A 309 -0.05 2.74 13.95
C LEU A 309 -1.10 3.21 14.95
N PHE A 310 -0.78 3.26 16.25
CA PHE A 310 -1.71 3.65 17.29
C PHE A 310 -2.17 5.10 17.14
N PHE A 311 -1.26 6.08 17.08
CA PHE A 311 -1.64 7.50 17.06
C PHE A 311 -2.32 7.92 15.76
N ARG A 312 -1.88 7.39 14.61
CA ARG A 312 -2.53 7.67 13.31
C ARG A 312 -3.84 6.93 13.15
N GLY A 313 -3.94 5.70 13.65
CA GLY A 313 -5.20 4.96 13.75
C GLY A 313 -6.20 5.67 14.64
N LEU A 314 -5.77 6.18 15.80
CA LEU A 314 -6.60 6.97 16.71
C LEU A 314 -7.04 8.29 16.08
N ALA A 315 -6.16 8.99 15.35
CA ALA A 315 -6.49 10.21 14.63
C ALA A 315 -7.60 9.96 13.59
N LEU A 316 -7.46 8.89 12.80
CA LEU A 316 -8.49 8.46 11.85
C LEU A 316 -9.80 8.10 12.55
N LEU A 317 -9.75 7.26 13.58
CA LEU A 317 -10.91 6.82 14.35
C LEU A 317 -11.66 8.03 14.94
N ALA A 318 -10.96 8.93 15.64
CA ALA A 318 -11.57 10.09 16.28
C ALA A 318 -12.09 11.11 15.25
N GLY A 319 -11.30 11.44 14.22
CA GLY A 319 -11.69 12.40 13.19
C GLY A 319 -12.83 11.91 12.30
N ALA A 320 -12.81 10.64 11.89
CA ALA A 320 -13.91 10.05 11.13
C ALA A 320 -15.17 9.87 12.00
N LEU A 321 -15.04 9.46 13.27
CA LEU A 321 -16.17 9.38 14.20
C LEU A 321 -16.81 10.74 14.45
N LEU A 322 -16.02 11.81 14.56
CA LEU A 322 -16.52 13.19 14.63
C LEU A 322 -17.38 13.53 13.41
N CYS A 323 -16.86 13.26 12.20
CA CYS A 323 -17.55 13.58 10.96
C CYS A 323 -18.82 12.73 10.78
N HIS A 324 -18.74 11.42 11.00
CA HIS A 324 -19.86 10.50 10.86
C HIS A 324 -20.94 10.69 11.94
N GLY A 325 -20.54 11.00 13.18
CA GLY A 325 -21.47 11.31 14.26
C GLY A 325 -22.29 12.57 14.00
N GLU A 326 -21.66 13.63 13.50
CA GLU A 326 -22.37 14.85 13.10
C GLU A 326 -23.19 14.65 11.82
N LEU A 327 -22.72 13.84 10.86
CA LEU A 327 -23.54 13.42 9.71
C LEU A 327 -24.82 12.71 10.14
N TYR A 328 -24.71 11.77 11.08
CA TYR A 328 -25.86 11.06 11.61
C TYR A 328 -26.85 12.01 12.28
N ARG A 329 -26.40 13.00 13.05
CA ARG A 329 -27.26 14.04 13.65
C ARG A 329 -27.93 14.93 12.61
N LEU A 330 -27.23 15.22 11.51
CA LEU A 330 -27.75 16.02 10.41
C LEU A 330 -28.64 15.22 9.44
N ARG A 331 -28.87 13.92 9.64
CA ARG A 331 -29.71 13.09 8.77
C ARG A 331 -31.13 13.67 8.65
N PRO A 332 -31.72 13.74 7.45
CA PRO A 332 -33.09 14.21 7.28
C PRO A 332 -34.09 13.11 7.66
N GLY A 333 -35.37 13.43 7.71
CA GLY A 333 -36.41 12.42 7.93
C GLY A 333 -36.50 11.40 6.79
N PRO A 334 -37.30 10.32 6.98
CA PRO A 334 -37.27 9.12 6.15
C PRO A 334 -37.52 9.35 4.64
N ARG A 335 -38.19 10.45 4.27
CA ARG A 335 -38.46 10.82 2.87
C ARG A 335 -37.20 11.17 2.09
N HIS A 336 -36.23 11.83 2.73
CA HIS A 336 -35.02 12.34 2.08
C HIS A 336 -33.77 11.50 2.36
N LEU A 337 -33.91 10.39 3.11
CA LEU A 337 -32.80 9.53 3.52
C LEU A 337 -32.03 8.94 2.32
N GLY A 338 -32.72 8.62 1.22
CA GLY A 338 -32.07 8.16 0.00
C GLY A 338 -31.15 9.21 -0.63
N ALA A 339 -31.58 10.48 -0.65
CA ALA A 339 -30.75 11.58 -1.14
C ALA A 339 -29.58 11.88 -0.20
N PHE A 340 -29.79 11.76 1.12
CA PHE A 340 -28.73 11.88 2.12
C PHE A 340 -27.59 10.88 1.87
N TYR A 341 -27.87 9.58 1.75
CA TYR A 341 -26.82 8.58 1.48
C TYR A 341 -26.13 8.76 0.13
N LEU A 342 -26.86 9.27 -0.88
CA LEU A 342 -26.27 9.62 -2.17
C LEU A 342 -25.25 10.77 -2.00
N TRP A 343 -25.62 11.86 -1.34
CA TRP A 343 -24.73 13.00 -1.10
C TRP A 343 -23.54 12.65 -0.19
N VAL A 344 -23.72 11.78 0.81
CA VAL A 344 -22.63 11.22 1.60
C VAL A 344 -21.66 10.46 0.68
N SER A 345 -22.16 9.59 -0.20
CA SER A 345 -21.33 8.85 -1.15
C SER A 345 -20.59 9.77 -2.13
N VAL A 346 -21.25 10.84 -2.61
CA VAL A 346 -20.62 11.89 -3.43
C VAL A 346 -19.50 12.58 -2.66
N GLY A 347 -19.73 12.96 -1.39
CA GLY A 347 -18.69 13.54 -0.54
C GLY A 347 -17.48 12.62 -0.39
N GLY A 348 -17.72 11.31 -0.18
CA GLY A 348 -16.64 10.31 -0.16
C GLY A 348 -15.80 10.29 -1.45
N VAL A 349 -16.45 10.24 -2.62
CA VAL A 349 -15.76 10.29 -3.92
C VAL A 349 -15.00 11.60 -4.10
N LEU A 350 -15.56 12.75 -3.70
CA LEU A 350 -14.87 14.04 -3.79
C LEU A 350 -13.62 14.09 -2.91
N GLY A 351 -13.68 13.52 -1.70
CA GLY A 351 -12.50 13.39 -0.85
C GLY A 351 -11.41 12.52 -1.51
N ALA A 352 -11.80 11.44 -2.19
CA ALA A 352 -10.87 10.59 -2.90
C ALA A 352 -10.27 11.24 -4.14
N VAL A 353 -11.08 11.95 -4.93
CA VAL A 353 -10.62 12.78 -6.05
C VAL A 353 -9.63 13.84 -5.56
N PHE A 354 -9.91 14.46 -4.41
CA PHE A 354 -8.99 15.42 -3.82
C PHE A 354 -7.64 14.77 -3.50
N VAL A 355 -7.60 13.69 -2.72
CA VAL A 355 -6.32 13.07 -2.32
C VAL A 355 -5.57 12.45 -3.50
N HIS A 356 -6.28 11.84 -4.44
CA HIS A 356 -5.64 11.09 -5.53
C HIS A 356 -5.26 11.97 -6.73
N LEU A 357 -6.10 12.95 -7.11
CA LEU A 357 -5.90 13.75 -8.31
C LEU A 357 -5.48 15.19 -8.01
N VAL A 358 -6.06 15.83 -6.98
CA VAL A 358 -5.82 17.25 -6.74
C VAL A 358 -4.57 17.47 -5.88
N ALA A 359 -4.45 16.78 -4.75
CA ALA A 359 -3.38 16.94 -3.78
C ALA A 359 -1.98 16.72 -4.39
N PRO A 360 -1.70 15.69 -5.23
CA PRO A 360 -0.38 15.51 -5.82
C PRO A 360 0.01 16.60 -6.84
N ARG A 361 -0.97 17.34 -7.37
CA ARG A 361 -0.74 18.45 -8.32
C ARG A 361 -0.52 19.79 -7.62
N ILE A 362 -1.01 19.95 -6.40
CA ILE A 362 -0.92 21.19 -5.61
C ILE A 362 0.18 21.09 -4.55
N PHE A 363 0.36 19.93 -3.93
CA PHE A 363 1.30 19.72 -2.85
C PHE A 363 2.47 18.86 -3.31
N HIS A 364 3.69 19.29 -2.98
CA HIS A 364 4.93 18.52 -3.25
C HIS A 364 5.23 17.44 -2.19
N PHE A 365 4.38 17.31 -1.16
CA PHE A 365 4.43 16.28 -0.12
C PHE A 365 3.01 16.02 0.42
N TYR A 366 2.84 15.09 1.37
CA TYR A 366 1.52 14.65 1.90
C TYR A 366 0.84 15.66 2.84
N LEU A 367 0.77 16.93 2.45
CA LEU A 367 0.20 18.02 3.26
C LEU A 367 -1.31 17.84 3.53
N GLU A 368 -2.02 17.06 2.72
CA GLU A 368 -3.43 16.77 2.94
C GLU A 368 -3.73 16.10 4.29
N TYR A 369 -2.78 15.36 4.87
CA TYR A 369 -2.94 14.68 6.16
C TYR A 369 -3.00 15.68 7.34
N PRO A 370 -1.95 16.48 7.62
CA PRO A 370 -1.99 17.45 8.72
C PRO A 370 -3.07 18.53 8.54
N LEU A 371 -3.39 18.90 7.29
CA LEU A 371 -4.49 19.84 7.02
C LEU A 371 -5.85 19.24 7.38
N THR A 372 -6.11 17.98 7.02
CA THR A 372 -7.41 17.37 7.32
C THR A 372 -7.56 17.07 8.81
N LEU A 373 -6.49 16.62 9.47
CA LEU A 373 -6.47 16.47 10.93
C LEU A 373 -6.72 17.82 11.62
N SER A 374 -6.12 18.90 11.12
CA SER A 374 -6.39 20.26 11.56
C SER A 374 -7.85 20.65 11.39
N VAL A 375 -8.45 20.39 10.22
CA VAL A 375 -9.88 20.64 9.98
C VAL A 375 -10.75 19.88 10.98
N CYS A 376 -10.42 18.63 11.31
CA CYS A 376 -11.12 17.88 12.37
C CYS A 376 -10.98 18.56 13.74
N CYS A 377 -9.77 19.02 14.11
CA CYS A 377 -9.54 19.75 15.37
C CYS A 377 -10.34 21.06 15.43
N LEU A 378 -10.35 21.84 14.34
CA LEU A 378 -11.13 23.07 14.22
C LEU A 378 -12.63 22.80 14.33
N LEU A 379 -13.12 21.74 13.66
CA LEU A 379 -14.52 21.32 13.74
C LEU A 379 -14.91 20.91 15.16
N ALA A 380 -14.08 20.10 15.84
CA ALA A 380 -14.32 19.71 17.22
C ALA A 380 -14.32 20.93 18.17
N ALA A 381 -13.36 21.84 18.02
CA ALA A 381 -13.30 23.08 18.78
C ALA A 381 -14.57 23.93 18.56
N MET A 382 -14.96 24.17 17.31
CA MET A 382 -16.19 24.91 16.98
C MET A 382 -17.42 24.27 17.64
N LEU A 383 -17.55 22.94 17.62
CA LEU A 383 -18.68 22.24 18.21
C LEU A 383 -18.71 22.30 19.74
N LEU A 384 -17.54 22.40 20.40
CA LEU A 384 -17.43 22.61 21.83
C LEU A 384 -17.73 24.07 22.24
N LEU A 385 -17.37 25.03 21.37
CA LEU A 385 -17.59 26.46 21.59
C LEU A 385 -19.05 26.90 21.35
N ARG A 386 -19.83 26.13 20.58
CA ARG A 386 -21.26 26.38 20.38
C ARG A 386 -22.02 26.22 21.71
N ARG A 387 -22.54 27.33 22.22
CA ARG A 387 -23.44 27.35 23.39
C ARG A 387 -24.89 27.18 22.97
N ALA A 388 -25.66 26.48 23.79
CA ALA A 388 -27.11 26.60 23.71
C ALA A 388 -27.53 28.00 24.21
N PRO A 389 -28.60 28.62 23.68
CA PRO A 389 -29.04 29.95 24.10
C PRO A 389 -29.29 30.08 25.61
N GLU A 390 -29.66 28.99 26.26
CA GLU A 390 -30.00 28.91 27.69
C GLU A 390 -28.83 28.46 28.58
N GLU A 391 -27.65 28.21 28.01
CA GLU A 391 -26.50 27.66 28.75
C GLU A 391 -25.69 28.75 29.48
N THR A 392 -25.51 28.60 30.80
CA THR A 392 -24.70 29.52 31.60
C THR A 392 -23.20 29.40 31.31
N LEU A 393 -22.47 30.51 31.45
CA LEU A 393 -21.02 30.58 31.28
C LEU A 393 -20.25 29.54 32.11
N SER A 394 -20.66 29.29 33.35
CA SER A 394 -20.03 28.31 34.24
C SER A 394 -20.17 26.86 33.78
N ARG A 395 -21.30 26.51 33.15
CA ARG A 395 -21.53 25.17 32.57
C ARG A 395 -20.78 24.97 31.26
N ALA A 396 -20.55 26.04 30.50
CA ALA A 396 -19.80 26.01 29.25
C ALA A 396 -18.27 26.11 29.45
N ALA A 397 -17.80 26.73 30.55
CA ALA A 397 -16.38 26.95 30.86
C ALA A 397 -15.46 25.71 30.71
N PRO A 398 -15.85 24.50 31.19
CA PRO A 398 -15.04 23.29 31.04
C PRO A 398 -14.75 22.89 29.58
N ARG A 399 -15.53 23.39 28.61
CA ARG A 399 -15.34 23.09 27.18
C ARG A 399 -14.35 24.03 26.49
N TYR A 400 -13.99 25.17 27.09
CA TYR A 400 -13.07 26.12 26.46
C TYR A 400 -11.62 25.66 26.47
N VAL A 401 -11.16 25.05 27.57
CA VAL A 401 -9.80 24.51 27.65
C VAL A 401 -9.55 23.47 26.55
N PRO A 402 -10.34 22.39 26.40
CA PRO A 402 -10.13 21.44 25.32
C PRO A 402 -10.31 22.06 23.93
N ALA A 403 -11.22 23.03 23.75
CA ALA A 403 -11.36 23.74 22.48
C ALA A 403 -10.09 24.56 22.13
N LEU A 404 -9.51 25.28 23.09
CA LEU A 404 -8.27 26.03 22.91
C LEU A 404 -7.09 25.10 22.62
N LEU A 405 -7.00 23.97 23.34
CA LEU A 405 -5.97 22.96 23.11
C LEU A 405 -6.09 22.33 21.71
N LEU A 406 -7.31 22.09 21.21
CA LEU A 406 -7.51 21.62 19.84
C LEU A 406 -7.09 22.65 18.79
N LEU A 407 -7.35 23.94 19.03
CA LEU A 407 -6.88 25.04 18.18
C LEU A 407 -5.34 25.10 18.17
N LEU A 408 -4.72 24.98 19.35
CA LEU A 408 -3.26 24.93 19.48
C LEU A 408 -2.70 23.69 18.76
N MET A 409 -3.28 22.51 18.95
CA MET A 409 -2.83 21.28 18.29
C MET A 409 -3.00 21.34 16.77
N SER A 410 -4.04 21.98 16.25
CA SER A 410 -4.16 22.23 14.80
C SER A 410 -2.98 23.04 14.28
N PHE A 411 -2.56 24.08 15.01
CA PHE A 411 -1.38 24.86 14.65
C PHE A 411 -0.09 24.04 14.78
N VAL A 412 0.12 23.36 15.92
CA VAL A 412 1.32 22.57 16.21
C VAL A 412 1.51 21.44 15.19
N VAL A 413 0.48 20.61 14.94
CA VAL A 413 0.58 19.52 13.96
C VAL A 413 0.91 20.06 12.57
N THR A 414 0.23 21.12 12.14
CA THR A 414 0.53 21.72 10.83
C THR A 414 1.97 22.23 10.79
N ARG A 415 2.43 22.91 11.85
CA ARG A 415 3.81 23.40 11.95
C ARG A 415 4.84 22.29 11.97
N SER A 416 4.63 21.21 12.72
CA SER A 416 5.57 20.07 12.78
C SER A 416 5.84 19.48 11.39
N PHE A 417 4.81 19.31 10.57
CA PHE A 417 4.96 18.84 9.19
C PHE A 417 5.58 19.90 8.24
N LEU A 418 5.45 21.19 8.57
CA LEU A 418 6.10 22.28 7.82
C LEU A 418 7.55 22.52 8.25
N ASP A 419 7.92 22.21 9.49
CA ASP A 419 9.26 22.41 10.02
C ASP A 419 10.19 21.22 9.68
N GLU A 420 9.61 20.03 9.39
CA GLU A 420 10.30 18.90 8.75
C GLU A 420 10.90 19.26 7.37
N ARG A 421 10.63 20.48 6.86
CA ARG A 421 11.14 21.06 5.60
C ARG A 421 12.60 21.51 5.65
N GLN A 422 13.50 20.70 6.21
CA GLN A 422 14.94 20.90 6.03
C GLN A 422 15.45 20.40 4.66
N ALA A 423 14.58 19.82 3.83
CA ALA A 423 14.94 19.46 2.47
C ALA A 423 15.05 20.70 1.57
N LEU A 424 16.06 20.69 0.71
CA LEU A 424 16.30 21.69 -0.32
C LEU A 424 15.20 21.67 -1.38
N GLN A 425 14.77 20.48 -1.79
CA GLN A 425 13.76 20.28 -2.82
C GLN A 425 12.93 19.01 -2.58
N TYR A 426 11.67 19.07 -3.01
CA TYR A 426 10.69 17.99 -2.94
C TYR A 426 10.11 17.71 -4.32
N TRP A 427 9.89 16.44 -4.61
CA TRP A 427 9.15 15.98 -5.77
C TRP A 427 8.11 14.96 -5.35
N ARG A 428 6.89 15.10 -5.86
CA ARG A 428 5.79 14.16 -5.62
C ARG A 428 5.30 13.63 -6.96
N GLY A 429 5.37 12.31 -7.11
CA GLY A 429 4.97 11.60 -8.32
C GLY A 429 4.08 10.39 -8.01
N PHE A 430 3.96 9.49 -8.99
CA PHE A 430 3.20 8.25 -8.85
C PHE A 430 3.85 7.27 -7.86
N PHE A 431 5.18 7.26 -7.75
CA PHE A 431 5.92 6.37 -6.86
C PHE A 431 6.10 6.88 -5.42
N GLY A 432 5.63 8.09 -5.14
CA GLY A 432 5.66 8.68 -3.80
C GLY A 432 6.30 10.06 -3.79
N VAL A 433 6.88 10.41 -2.65
CA VAL A 433 7.56 11.68 -2.42
C VAL A 433 9.05 11.39 -2.26
N VAL A 434 9.86 12.03 -3.09
CA VAL A 434 11.32 12.06 -2.94
C VAL A 434 11.75 13.47 -2.56
N GLN A 435 12.75 13.56 -1.69
CA GLN A 435 13.28 14.83 -1.22
C GLN A 435 14.81 14.79 -1.18
N VAL A 436 15.43 15.92 -1.47
CA VAL A 436 16.88 16.09 -1.30
C VAL A 436 17.12 17.03 -0.13
N SER A 437 17.90 16.59 0.85
CA SER A 437 18.31 17.37 2.01
C SER A 437 19.84 17.57 2.04
N GLU A 438 20.29 18.49 2.89
CA GLU A 438 21.71 18.81 3.06
C GLU A 438 22.19 18.27 4.43
N ALA A 439 23.27 17.51 4.43
CA ALA A 439 23.95 17.08 5.65
C ALA A 439 25.11 18.03 5.94
N ARG A 440 25.06 18.68 7.11
CA ARG A 440 26.00 19.70 7.59
C ARG A 440 26.05 20.95 6.70
N SER A 441 26.57 22.04 7.25
CA SER A 441 26.59 23.34 6.56
C SER A 441 27.61 23.38 5.43
N ARG A 442 27.30 24.15 4.37
CA ARG A 442 28.25 24.51 3.31
C ARG A 442 29.58 25.02 3.88
N GLY A 443 30.67 24.39 3.45
CA GLY A 443 32.03 24.67 3.93
C GLY A 443 32.63 23.55 4.79
N ASP A 444 31.81 22.65 5.35
CA ASP A 444 32.29 21.43 6.03
C ASP A 444 32.98 20.46 5.04
N VAL A 445 33.94 19.69 5.52
CA VAL A 445 34.57 18.56 4.79
C VAL A 445 33.57 17.44 4.49
N ASP A 446 32.56 17.30 5.35
CA ASP A 446 31.54 16.27 5.29
C ASP A 446 30.21 16.81 4.70
N HIS A 447 30.21 17.99 4.09
CA HIS A 447 29.02 18.53 3.44
C HIS A 447 28.56 17.61 2.30
N ALA A 448 27.33 17.09 2.41
CA ALA A 448 26.77 16.10 1.51
C ALA A 448 25.29 16.38 1.18
N PHE A 449 24.87 15.97 0.00
CA PHE A 449 23.44 15.89 -0.34
C PHE A 449 22.93 14.49 -0.04
N MET A 450 21.71 14.40 0.50
CA MET A 450 21.06 13.16 0.89
C MET A 450 19.73 13.03 0.14
N LEU A 451 19.47 11.86 -0.45
CA LEU A 451 18.17 11.55 -1.05
C LEU A 451 17.35 10.75 -0.05
N HIS A 452 16.14 11.23 0.24
CA HIS A 452 15.19 10.50 1.04
C HIS A 452 13.93 10.17 0.23
N HIS A 453 13.41 8.97 0.46
CA HIS A 453 12.04 8.58 0.09
C HIS A 453 11.35 8.23 1.40
N GLY A 454 10.42 9.10 1.78
CA GLY A 454 9.91 9.18 3.14
C GLY A 454 10.96 9.29 4.24
N GLY A 455 10.85 8.44 5.27
CA GLY A 455 11.75 8.46 6.42
C GLY A 455 13.12 7.82 6.15
N ILE A 456 13.34 7.24 4.97
CA ILE A 456 14.50 6.40 4.66
C ILE A 456 15.48 7.14 3.76
N LEU A 457 16.76 7.01 4.07
CA LEU A 457 17.88 7.54 3.30
C LEU A 457 18.25 6.54 2.19
N HIS A 458 18.09 6.93 0.91
CA HIS A 458 18.44 6.11 -0.26
C HIS A 458 19.77 6.51 -0.91
N GLY A 459 20.71 6.93 -0.05
CA GLY A 459 22.05 7.30 -0.44
C GLY A 459 22.34 8.79 -0.24
N PHE A 460 23.63 9.09 -0.18
CA PHE A 460 24.14 10.44 -0.03
C PHE A 460 25.46 10.60 -0.76
N GLN A 461 25.78 11.82 -1.17
CA GLN A 461 27.03 12.12 -1.87
C GLN A 461 27.69 13.36 -1.29
N TYR A 462 28.98 13.25 -0.99
CA TYR A 462 29.78 14.40 -0.58
C TYR A 462 29.97 15.38 -1.74
N THR A 463 30.00 16.66 -1.40
CA THR A 463 30.14 17.74 -2.39
C THR A 463 31.59 18.04 -2.76
N ARG A 464 32.54 17.73 -1.87
CA ARG A 464 33.96 18.02 -2.09
C ARG A 464 34.59 17.05 -3.10
N PRO A 465 35.37 17.53 -4.08
CA PRO A 465 35.94 16.69 -5.14
C PRO A 465 36.70 15.46 -4.63
N GLU A 466 37.41 15.59 -3.49
CA GLU A 466 38.24 14.52 -2.93
C GLU A 466 37.40 13.35 -2.36
N ARG A 467 36.12 13.58 -2.07
CA ARG A 467 35.20 12.60 -1.47
C ARG A 467 33.95 12.34 -2.32
N ARG A 468 33.75 13.11 -3.39
CA ARG A 468 32.59 13.02 -4.28
C ARG A 468 32.42 11.63 -4.88
N GLY A 469 33.53 10.94 -5.14
CA GLY A 469 33.56 9.56 -5.65
C GLY A 469 33.57 8.47 -4.58
N SER A 470 33.49 8.82 -3.29
CA SER A 470 33.51 7.81 -2.23
C SER A 470 32.22 6.96 -2.26
N PRO A 471 32.30 5.62 -2.15
CA PRO A 471 31.13 4.80 -1.92
C PRO A 471 30.62 5.04 -0.50
N THR A 472 29.31 5.22 -0.35
CA THR A 472 28.67 5.63 0.90
C THR A 472 27.49 4.74 1.28
N ALA A 473 26.89 5.01 2.44
CA ALA A 473 25.72 4.31 2.95
C ALA A 473 25.96 2.81 3.05
N TYR A 474 25.15 1.99 2.40
CA TYR A 474 25.22 0.53 2.44
C TYR A 474 25.92 -0.07 1.21
N TYR A 475 26.62 0.75 0.42
CA TYR A 475 27.36 0.36 -0.78
C TYR A 475 28.88 0.50 -0.63
N THR A 476 29.40 0.44 0.60
CA THR A 476 30.84 0.54 0.84
C THR A 476 31.59 -0.68 0.30
N ALA A 477 32.92 -0.59 0.15
CA ALA A 477 33.75 -1.71 -0.28
C ALA A 477 33.63 -2.94 0.66
N ASP A 478 33.32 -2.70 1.94
CA ASP A 478 33.15 -3.72 2.97
C ASP A 478 31.70 -4.24 3.10
N SER A 479 30.76 -3.68 2.35
CA SER A 479 29.37 -4.17 2.28
C SER A 479 29.30 -5.53 1.59
N GLY A 480 28.19 -6.26 1.74
CA GLY A 480 28.01 -7.53 1.04
C GLY A 480 28.14 -7.41 -0.49
N LEU A 481 27.63 -6.32 -1.07
CA LEU A 481 27.84 -6.04 -2.50
C LEU A 481 29.31 -5.75 -2.84
N GLY A 482 29.99 -4.94 -2.03
CA GLY A 482 31.41 -4.63 -2.18
C GLY A 482 32.29 -5.89 -2.15
N LEU A 483 32.04 -6.78 -1.18
CA LEU A 483 32.73 -8.06 -1.05
C LEU A 483 32.42 -9.00 -2.22
N ALA A 484 31.17 -9.05 -2.69
CA ALA A 484 30.80 -9.87 -3.84
C ALA A 484 31.53 -9.43 -5.13
N LEU A 485 31.62 -8.11 -5.38
CA LEU A 485 32.37 -7.57 -6.50
C LEU A 485 33.87 -7.86 -6.38
N ALA A 486 34.45 -7.71 -5.18
CA ALA A 486 35.86 -7.99 -4.94
C ALA A 486 36.20 -9.47 -5.17
N GLU A 487 35.35 -10.39 -4.69
CA GLU A 487 35.56 -11.82 -4.85
C GLU A 487 35.42 -12.26 -6.30
N GLN A 488 34.41 -11.75 -7.04
CA GLN A 488 34.28 -12.05 -8.47
C GLN A 488 35.52 -11.64 -9.27
N ARG A 489 36.11 -10.49 -8.96
CA ARG A 489 37.36 -10.07 -9.60
C ARG A 489 38.50 -11.02 -9.28
N ARG A 490 38.67 -11.38 -8.00
CA ARG A 490 39.70 -12.31 -7.54
C ARG A 490 39.59 -13.66 -8.25
N LEU A 491 38.38 -14.21 -8.37
CA LEU A 491 38.11 -15.48 -9.04
C LEU A 491 38.41 -15.41 -10.55
N ARG A 492 38.05 -14.29 -11.20
CA ARG A 492 38.35 -14.09 -12.63
C ARG A 492 39.85 -13.94 -12.89
N GLU A 493 40.55 -13.18 -12.06
CA GLU A 493 42.00 -13.04 -12.10
C GLU A 493 42.70 -14.40 -11.91
N ALA A 494 42.26 -15.19 -10.92
CA ALA A 494 42.77 -16.54 -10.68
C ALA A 494 42.50 -17.49 -11.87
N ALA A 495 41.40 -17.29 -12.60
CA ALA A 495 41.05 -18.03 -13.80
C ALA A 495 41.69 -17.47 -15.10
N GLY A 496 42.56 -16.45 -15.02
CA GLY A 496 43.17 -15.82 -16.18
C GLY A 496 42.18 -15.05 -17.08
N LYS A 497 40.99 -14.71 -16.57
CA LYS A 497 39.96 -13.94 -17.28
C LYS A 497 40.14 -12.44 -17.02
N PRO A 498 39.66 -11.56 -17.93
CA PRO A 498 39.64 -10.12 -17.68
C PRO A 498 38.88 -9.78 -16.39
N SER A 499 39.44 -8.90 -15.56
CA SER A 499 38.85 -8.47 -14.28
C SER A 499 37.64 -7.53 -14.41
N ALA A 500 37.31 -7.12 -15.64
CA ALA A 500 36.10 -6.39 -15.97
C ALA A 500 34.86 -7.25 -15.66
N LEU A 501 33.91 -6.64 -14.97
CA LEU A 501 32.64 -7.25 -14.55
C LEU A 501 31.46 -6.66 -15.32
N ARG A 502 30.44 -7.48 -15.54
CA ARG A 502 29.10 -7.03 -15.91
C ARG A 502 28.21 -7.10 -14.66
N VAL A 503 27.81 -5.94 -14.16
CA VAL A 503 27.05 -5.80 -12.93
C VAL A 503 25.64 -5.31 -13.25
N GLY A 504 24.63 -6.03 -12.80
CA GLY A 504 23.24 -5.60 -12.83
C GLY A 504 22.84 -5.06 -11.47
N VAL A 505 22.06 -3.99 -11.42
CA VAL A 505 21.52 -3.44 -10.18
C VAL A 505 20.03 -3.17 -10.38
N LEU A 506 19.20 -3.80 -9.57
CA LEU A 506 17.76 -3.54 -9.50
C LEU A 506 17.57 -2.46 -8.44
N GLY A 507 17.10 -1.28 -8.85
CA GLY A 507 17.14 -0.05 -8.08
C GLY A 507 18.34 0.83 -8.43
N LEU A 508 18.20 2.14 -8.29
CA LEU A 508 19.26 3.11 -8.61
C LEU A 508 19.68 3.97 -7.42
N GLY A 509 18.71 4.43 -6.61
CA GLY A 509 18.95 5.43 -5.57
C GLY A 509 19.64 6.68 -6.16
N VAL A 510 20.66 7.20 -5.48
CA VAL A 510 21.50 8.30 -6.02
C VAL A 510 22.60 7.83 -6.97
N GLY A 511 22.65 6.53 -7.28
CA GLY A 511 23.69 5.93 -8.12
C GLY A 511 24.97 5.54 -7.37
N THR A 512 24.98 5.49 -6.03
CA THR A 512 26.19 5.24 -5.22
C THR A 512 26.94 3.97 -5.62
N THR A 513 26.24 2.91 -6.04
CA THR A 513 26.88 1.67 -6.53
C THR A 513 27.85 1.92 -7.70
N ALA A 514 27.63 2.98 -8.49
CA ALA A 514 28.53 3.35 -9.57
C ALA A 514 29.94 3.77 -9.10
N ALA A 515 30.09 4.14 -7.83
CA ALA A 515 31.40 4.39 -7.21
C ALA A 515 32.23 3.11 -7.01
N LEU A 516 31.60 1.92 -7.01
CA LEU A 516 32.30 0.63 -6.93
C LEU A 516 32.77 0.13 -8.31
N GLY A 517 32.34 0.79 -9.38
CA GLY A 517 32.75 0.48 -10.75
C GLY A 517 34.22 0.78 -11.01
N ARG A 518 34.87 -0.03 -11.84
CA ARG A 518 36.22 0.16 -12.36
C ARG A 518 36.19 0.34 -13.88
N ALA A 519 37.26 0.91 -14.42
CA ALA A 519 37.43 1.01 -15.86
C ALA A 519 37.31 -0.37 -16.53
N GLY A 520 36.47 -0.46 -17.56
CA GLY A 520 36.16 -1.70 -18.26
C GLY A 520 34.91 -2.43 -17.78
N ASP A 521 34.40 -2.13 -16.58
CA ASP A 521 33.12 -2.70 -16.12
C ASP A 521 31.93 -2.12 -16.88
N THR A 522 30.83 -2.86 -16.89
CA THR A 522 29.51 -2.36 -17.28
C THR A 522 28.56 -2.48 -16.11
N LEU A 523 27.94 -1.38 -15.69
CA LEU A 523 26.89 -1.34 -14.68
C LEU A 523 25.57 -1.01 -15.37
N ARG A 524 24.58 -1.89 -15.20
CA ARG A 524 23.25 -1.72 -15.75
C ARG A 524 22.23 -1.63 -14.62
N PHE A 525 21.62 -0.46 -14.48
CA PHE A 525 20.60 -0.16 -13.47
C PHE A 525 19.20 -0.33 -14.04
N TYR A 526 18.28 -0.84 -13.23
CA TYR A 526 16.84 -0.88 -13.53
C TYR A 526 16.11 -0.05 -12.48
N GLU A 527 15.48 1.05 -12.88
CA GLU A 527 14.80 1.98 -11.97
C GLU A 527 13.40 2.30 -12.47
N ILE A 528 12.41 2.19 -11.59
CA ILE A 528 11.00 2.37 -11.93
C ILE A 528 10.58 3.85 -11.83
N ASP A 529 11.25 4.65 -10.99
CA ASP A 529 10.91 6.05 -10.78
C ASP A 529 11.74 6.99 -11.68
N PRO A 530 11.14 7.63 -12.70
CA PRO A 530 11.86 8.56 -13.57
C PRO A 530 12.43 9.77 -12.82
N GLN A 531 11.86 10.15 -11.67
CA GLN A 531 12.37 11.25 -10.85
C GLN A 531 13.70 10.88 -10.19
N VAL A 532 13.85 9.63 -9.73
CA VAL A 532 15.10 9.10 -9.17
C VAL A 532 16.17 9.04 -10.27
N ILE A 533 15.80 8.57 -11.47
CA ILE A 533 16.70 8.56 -12.65
C ILE A 533 17.22 9.97 -12.97
N ALA A 534 16.32 10.96 -13.00
CA ALA A 534 16.71 12.34 -13.29
C ALA A 534 17.67 12.91 -12.24
N LEU A 535 17.41 12.66 -10.95
CA LEU A 535 18.29 13.08 -9.84
C LEU A 535 19.66 12.43 -9.91
N ALA A 536 19.73 11.11 -10.13
CA ALA A 536 20.99 10.39 -10.26
C ALA A 536 21.79 10.79 -11.52
N ARG A 537 21.11 11.25 -12.58
CA ARG A 537 21.73 11.85 -13.78
C ARG A 537 22.17 13.31 -13.60
N GLY A 538 21.97 13.90 -12.42
CA GLY A 538 22.48 15.23 -12.06
C GLY A 538 21.45 16.36 -12.09
N LEU A 539 20.15 16.07 -12.14
CA LEU A 539 19.12 17.12 -11.95
C LEU A 539 19.38 17.89 -10.65
N GLY A 540 19.44 19.21 -10.74
CA GLY A 540 19.71 20.10 -9.61
C GLY A 540 21.17 20.15 -9.15
N GLY A 541 22.08 19.39 -9.77
CA GLY A 541 23.50 19.36 -9.42
C GLY A 541 23.80 18.68 -8.08
N TYR A 542 22.87 17.85 -7.58
CA TYR A 542 22.99 17.19 -6.28
C TYR A 542 23.87 15.94 -6.32
N PHE A 543 23.73 15.14 -7.38
CA PHE A 543 24.41 13.85 -7.51
C PHE A 543 25.13 13.72 -8.83
N SER A 544 26.28 13.04 -8.82
CA SER A 544 27.14 12.87 -9.99
C SER A 544 27.73 11.47 -10.13
N TYR A 545 27.39 10.53 -9.25
CA TYR A 545 27.96 9.17 -9.25
C TYR A 545 27.92 8.49 -10.62
N LEU A 546 26.82 8.62 -11.38
CA LEU A 546 26.70 7.99 -12.70
C LEU A 546 27.66 8.60 -13.73
N GLY A 547 27.87 9.92 -13.67
CA GLY A 547 28.77 10.64 -14.59
C GLY A 547 30.24 10.57 -14.17
N ASP A 548 30.51 10.45 -12.87
CA ASP A 548 31.86 10.33 -12.32
C ASP A 548 32.40 8.89 -12.35
N SER A 549 31.55 7.89 -12.60
CA SER A 549 31.97 6.48 -12.60
C SER A 549 32.96 6.20 -13.73
N PRO A 550 34.06 5.45 -13.47
CA PRO A 550 34.98 5.01 -14.52
C PRO A 550 34.41 3.87 -15.37
N ALA A 551 33.28 3.28 -14.97
CA ALA A 551 32.63 2.17 -15.66
C ALA A 551 31.60 2.66 -16.68
N ARG A 552 31.22 1.79 -17.63
CA ARG A 552 30.11 2.07 -18.54
C ARG A 552 28.78 1.92 -17.79
N VAL A 553 28.05 3.02 -17.62
CA VAL A 553 26.76 3.04 -16.94
C VAL A 553 25.60 3.01 -17.94
N GLU A 554 24.65 2.09 -17.73
CA GLU A 554 23.39 1.98 -18.46
C GLU A 554 22.23 2.07 -17.47
N VAL A 555 21.16 2.79 -17.83
CA VAL A 555 19.96 2.90 -17.00
C VAL A 555 18.75 2.54 -17.83
N VAL A 556 18.01 1.54 -17.39
CA VAL A 556 16.75 1.06 -17.96
C VAL A 556 15.61 1.53 -17.07
N GLU A 557 14.68 2.30 -17.65
CA GLU A 557 13.49 2.78 -16.94
C GLU A 557 12.40 1.69 -16.95
N GLY A 558 11.88 1.35 -15.78
CA GLY A 558 10.78 0.39 -15.60
C GLY A 558 10.95 -0.51 -14.38
N ASP A 559 9.91 -1.30 -14.08
CA ASP A 559 9.99 -2.32 -13.04
C ASP A 559 11.05 -3.36 -13.40
N ALA A 560 12.00 -3.56 -12.48
CA ALA A 560 13.17 -4.40 -12.68
C ALA A 560 12.82 -5.83 -13.10
N ARG A 561 11.84 -6.47 -12.45
CA ARG A 561 11.43 -7.82 -12.79
C ARG A 561 10.77 -7.88 -14.16
N ILE A 562 9.87 -6.96 -14.46
CA ILE A 562 9.19 -6.92 -15.77
C ILE A 562 10.21 -6.70 -16.90
N MET A 563 11.19 -5.81 -16.72
CA MET A 563 12.22 -5.55 -17.73
C MET A 563 13.08 -6.80 -17.98
N LEU A 564 13.53 -7.48 -16.91
CA LEU A 564 14.29 -8.73 -17.04
C LEU A 564 13.46 -9.84 -17.71
N GLU A 565 12.19 -10.02 -17.34
CA GLU A 565 11.28 -10.97 -18.02
C GLU A 565 11.18 -10.69 -19.53
N GLN A 566 11.07 -9.41 -19.92
CA GLN A 566 11.00 -9.00 -21.33
C GLN A 566 12.31 -9.21 -22.08
N GLU A 567 13.46 -8.97 -21.44
CA GLU A 567 14.76 -9.28 -22.00
C GLU A 567 14.92 -10.80 -22.24
N LEU A 568 14.53 -11.64 -21.27
CA LEU A 568 14.53 -13.11 -21.48
C LEU A 568 13.59 -13.53 -22.62
N ALA A 569 12.40 -12.94 -22.72
CA ALA A 569 11.45 -13.23 -23.79
C ALA A 569 12.01 -12.88 -25.18
N ARG A 570 12.90 -11.87 -25.26
CA ARG A 570 13.62 -11.48 -26.48
C ARG A 570 14.92 -12.27 -26.71
N GLY A 571 15.30 -13.16 -25.80
CA GLY A 571 16.57 -13.90 -25.86
C GLY A 571 17.79 -13.05 -25.46
N GLU A 572 17.59 -11.93 -24.78
CA GLU A 572 18.62 -10.95 -24.39
C GLU A 572 19.08 -11.16 -22.94
N ALA A 573 19.40 -12.41 -22.57
CA ALA A 573 19.95 -12.70 -21.24
C ALA A 573 21.27 -11.91 -21.03
N GLN A 574 21.37 -11.23 -19.89
CA GLN A 574 22.45 -10.26 -19.67
C GLN A 574 23.78 -10.91 -19.24
N GLY A 575 23.76 -12.04 -18.55
CA GLY A 575 24.98 -12.71 -18.07
C GLY A 575 25.77 -11.87 -17.07
N PHE A 576 25.12 -11.43 -16.00
CA PHE A 576 25.74 -10.64 -14.92
C PHE A 576 26.68 -11.50 -14.07
N ASP A 577 27.89 -11.00 -13.81
CA ASP A 577 28.79 -11.59 -12.80
C ASP A 577 28.26 -11.32 -11.38
N VAL A 578 27.64 -10.15 -11.17
CA VAL A 578 26.91 -9.80 -9.95
C VAL A 578 25.60 -9.12 -10.33
N LEU A 579 24.49 -9.61 -9.80
CA LEU A 579 23.19 -8.95 -9.87
C LEU A 579 22.79 -8.52 -8.47
N ALA A 580 22.69 -7.22 -8.23
CA ALA A 580 22.28 -6.66 -6.96
C ALA A 580 20.78 -6.36 -6.96
N LEU A 581 20.05 -6.81 -5.92
CA LEU A 581 18.67 -6.42 -5.65
C LEU A 581 18.68 -5.39 -4.52
N ASP A 582 18.40 -4.15 -4.88
CA ASP A 582 18.42 -2.99 -3.99
C ASP A 582 17.25 -2.04 -4.31
N VAL A 583 16.05 -2.63 -4.34
CA VAL A 583 14.80 -1.96 -4.69
C VAL A 583 14.02 -1.63 -3.43
N PHE A 584 13.60 -0.37 -3.30
CA PHE A 584 12.86 0.07 -2.14
C PHE A 584 11.69 0.98 -2.50
N SER A 585 10.58 0.75 -1.82
CA SER A 585 9.55 1.75 -1.61
C SER A 585 9.58 2.12 -0.13
N SER A 586 10.23 3.25 0.20
CA SER A 586 10.58 3.61 1.57
C SER A 586 11.45 2.52 2.21
N ASP A 587 11.05 1.92 3.32
CA ASP A 587 11.84 0.89 4.00
C ASP A 587 11.68 -0.51 3.37
N SER A 588 10.62 -0.74 2.59
CA SER A 588 10.23 -2.10 2.15
C SER A 588 10.60 -2.44 0.72
N ILE A 589 11.10 -3.66 0.53
CA ILE A 589 11.31 -4.27 -0.79
C ILE A 589 9.95 -4.74 -1.31
N PRO A 590 9.48 -4.29 -2.49
CA PRO A 590 8.22 -4.74 -3.05
C PRO A 590 8.19 -6.28 -3.16
N VAL A 591 7.16 -6.88 -2.56
CA VAL A 591 7.06 -8.34 -2.39
C VAL A 591 7.19 -9.09 -3.71
N HIS A 592 6.71 -8.54 -4.82
CA HIS A 592 6.79 -9.19 -6.14
C HIS A 592 8.21 -9.31 -6.69
N LEU A 593 9.17 -8.55 -6.15
CA LEU A 593 10.60 -8.62 -6.49
C LEU A 593 11.36 -9.62 -5.59
N LEU A 594 10.69 -10.19 -4.59
CA LEU A 594 11.19 -11.17 -3.62
C LEU A 594 10.36 -12.48 -3.64
N THR A 595 9.87 -12.87 -4.81
CA THR A 595 9.20 -14.16 -4.98
C THR A 595 10.19 -15.19 -5.53
N GLU A 596 9.89 -16.47 -5.31
CA GLU A 596 10.61 -17.58 -5.95
C GLU A 596 10.70 -17.39 -7.47
N GLU A 597 9.60 -16.96 -8.10
CA GLU A 597 9.53 -16.69 -9.54
C GLU A 597 10.44 -15.52 -9.94
N ALA A 598 10.51 -14.45 -9.14
CA ALA A 598 11.41 -13.33 -9.39
C ALA A 598 12.88 -13.76 -9.28
N VAL A 599 13.25 -14.50 -8.23
CA VAL A 599 14.61 -15.02 -8.05
C VAL A 599 15.01 -15.96 -9.19
N ALA A 600 14.09 -16.79 -9.68
CA ALA A 600 14.33 -17.64 -10.84
C ALA A 600 14.60 -16.83 -12.12
N VAL A 601 13.91 -15.70 -12.32
CA VAL A 601 14.21 -14.75 -13.41
C VAL A 601 15.63 -14.19 -13.24
N TYR A 602 15.98 -13.75 -12.04
CA TYR A 602 17.30 -13.19 -11.75
C TYR A 602 18.43 -14.19 -12.05
N GLN A 603 18.26 -15.46 -11.66
CA GLN A 603 19.22 -16.53 -11.94
C GLN A 603 19.48 -16.73 -13.43
N ARG A 604 18.44 -16.64 -14.26
CA ARG A 604 18.57 -16.76 -15.72
C ARG A 604 19.34 -15.60 -16.36
N HIS A 605 19.52 -14.49 -15.64
CA HIS A 605 20.36 -13.37 -16.05
C HIS A 605 21.80 -13.45 -15.50
N LEU A 606 22.11 -14.38 -14.60
CA LEU A 606 23.47 -14.54 -14.08
C LEU A 606 24.37 -15.28 -15.08
N ALA A 607 25.64 -14.89 -15.13
CA ALA A 607 26.69 -15.67 -15.77
C ALA A 607 26.95 -16.98 -14.99
N PRO A 608 27.59 -17.98 -15.60
CA PRO A 608 28.09 -19.14 -14.85
C PRO A 608 29.02 -18.70 -13.72
N GLY A 609 28.69 -19.06 -12.48
CA GLY A 609 29.41 -18.61 -11.28
C GLY A 609 29.05 -17.19 -10.82
N GLY A 610 28.06 -16.54 -11.45
CA GLY A 610 27.54 -15.24 -11.03
C GLY A 610 26.77 -15.31 -9.71
N VAL A 611 26.63 -14.17 -9.05
CA VAL A 611 26.07 -14.07 -7.70
C VAL A 611 24.92 -13.08 -7.66
N LEU A 612 23.84 -13.46 -6.97
CA LEU A 612 22.74 -12.57 -6.64
C LEU A 612 22.99 -11.97 -5.25
N ALA A 613 23.14 -10.65 -5.16
CA ALA A 613 23.34 -9.93 -3.90
C ALA A 613 22.05 -9.18 -3.52
N MET A 614 21.34 -9.63 -2.51
CA MET A 614 20.08 -9.04 -2.06
C MET A 614 20.31 -8.18 -0.83
N HIS A 615 20.04 -6.88 -0.92
CA HIS A 615 19.98 -6.05 0.27
C HIS A 615 18.67 -6.37 1.02
N ILE A 616 18.74 -6.84 2.26
CA ILE A 616 17.57 -7.31 3.03
C ILE A 616 17.33 -6.52 4.32
N SER A 617 17.99 -5.37 4.47
CA SER A 617 17.79 -4.45 5.58
C SER A 617 16.37 -3.91 5.56
N ASN A 618 15.67 -4.03 6.71
CA ASN A 618 14.32 -3.52 6.86
C ASN A 618 14.00 -3.32 8.35
N LEU A 619 13.40 -2.17 8.69
CA LEU A 619 13.02 -1.77 10.05
C LEU A 619 11.85 -2.59 10.62
N HIS A 620 10.99 -3.15 9.76
CA HIS A 620 9.71 -3.73 10.16
C HIS A 620 9.56 -5.24 9.87
N LEU A 621 10.29 -5.75 8.87
CA LEU A 621 10.23 -7.12 8.35
C LEU A 621 11.58 -7.81 8.55
N ASN A 622 11.54 -9.07 9.00
CA ASN A 622 12.68 -9.97 8.99
C ASN A 622 12.68 -10.73 7.65
N LEU A 623 13.47 -10.26 6.68
CA LEU A 623 13.54 -10.84 5.34
C LEU A 623 14.57 -11.99 5.23
N LEU A 624 15.37 -12.23 6.29
CA LEU A 624 16.38 -13.29 6.31
C LEU A 624 15.76 -14.68 6.02
N PRO A 625 14.67 -15.12 6.69
CA PRO A 625 14.04 -16.41 6.39
C PRO A 625 13.60 -16.55 4.93
N ILE A 626 13.10 -15.46 4.33
CA ILE A 626 12.65 -15.46 2.94
C ILE A 626 13.85 -15.64 1.99
N ALA A 627 14.94 -14.91 2.22
CA ALA A 627 16.12 -14.98 1.38
C ALA A 627 16.82 -16.35 1.46
N VAL A 628 16.91 -16.96 2.65
CA VAL A 628 17.43 -18.33 2.82
C VAL A 628 16.49 -19.36 2.19
N ALA A 629 15.16 -19.14 2.25
CA ALA A 629 14.20 -20.03 1.59
C ALA A 629 14.35 -20.02 0.08
N HIS A 630 14.64 -18.87 -0.53
CA HIS A 630 14.95 -18.79 -1.97
C HIS A 630 16.21 -19.56 -2.33
N ALA A 631 17.25 -19.48 -1.50
CA ALA A 631 18.47 -20.27 -1.67
C ALA A 631 18.15 -21.76 -1.69
N TRP A 632 17.36 -22.23 -0.71
CA TRP A 632 16.92 -23.63 -0.61
C TRP A 632 16.14 -24.09 -1.84
N VAL A 633 15.13 -23.32 -2.27
CA VAL A 633 14.24 -23.69 -3.41
C VAL A 633 15.01 -23.76 -4.72
N THR A 634 15.99 -22.88 -4.90
CA THR A 634 16.73 -22.76 -6.15
C THR A 634 18.06 -23.49 -6.17
N GLY A 635 18.41 -24.17 -5.07
CA GLY A 635 19.67 -24.90 -4.94
C GLY A 635 20.90 -24.00 -4.88
N LEU A 636 20.75 -22.76 -4.41
CA LEU A 636 21.86 -21.84 -4.17
C LEU A 636 22.32 -21.90 -2.71
N HIS A 637 23.56 -21.49 -2.48
CA HIS A 637 24.15 -21.29 -1.16
C HIS A 637 23.93 -19.86 -0.69
N ALA A 638 23.48 -19.69 0.56
CA ALA A 638 23.17 -18.40 1.15
C ALA A 638 24.30 -17.94 2.07
N THR A 639 24.73 -16.69 1.93
CA THR A 639 25.71 -16.06 2.82
C THR A 639 25.20 -14.69 3.23
N LEU A 640 24.95 -14.51 4.52
CA LEU A 640 24.61 -13.23 5.11
C LEU A 640 25.88 -12.42 5.39
N VAL A 641 25.90 -11.17 4.95
CA VAL A 641 26.93 -10.20 5.28
C VAL A 641 26.29 -9.03 6.02
N SER A 642 26.69 -8.84 7.28
CA SER A 642 26.20 -7.76 8.15
C SER A 642 27.27 -6.68 8.32
N THR A 643 26.91 -5.43 8.09
CA THR A 643 27.81 -4.28 8.23
C THR A 643 27.24 -3.30 9.24
N GLU A 644 28.02 -2.90 10.23
CA GLU A 644 27.61 -1.88 11.22
C GLU A 644 27.85 -0.45 10.72
N THR A 645 27.15 0.51 11.31
CA THR A 645 27.36 1.94 11.02
C THR A 645 28.74 2.38 11.52
N LYS A 646 29.65 2.65 10.59
CA LYS A 646 31.00 3.16 10.87
C LYS A 646 31.51 3.99 9.69
N GLY A 647 31.95 5.23 9.95
CA GLY A 647 32.40 6.14 8.89
C GLY A 647 31.31 6.42 7.86
N GLU A 648 31.62 6.18 6.58
CA GLU A 648 30.68 6.27 5.47
C GLU A 648 29.61 5.17 5.49
N ALA A 649 29.89 4.05 6.16
CA ALA A 649 29.01 2.90 6.20
C ALA A 649 27.75 3.18 7.05
N ARG A 650 26.63 2.65 6.61
CA ARG A 650 25.38 2.56 7.36
C ARG A 650 25.04 1.10 7.60
N ASN A 651 24.34 0.84 8.70
CA ASN A 651 23.92 -0.50 9.05
C ASN A 651 23.20 -1.17 7.87
N SER A 652 23.67 -2.36 7.47
CA SER A 652 23.05 -3.13 6.39
C SER A 652 23.28 -4.62 6.50
N SER A 653 22.29 -5.38 6.03
CA SER A 653 22.33 -6.84 5.89
C SER A 653 22.14 -7.21 4.43
N TRP A 654 23.11 -7.92 3.86
CA TRP A 654 23.09 -8.39 2.48
C TRP A 654 23.09 -9.91 2.45
N MET A 655 22.15 -10.51 1.73
CA MET A 655 22.13 -11.94 1.43
C MET A 655 22.75 -12.20 0.06
N LEU A 656 23.87 -12.92 0.03
CA LEU A 656 24.53 -13.35 -1.19
C LEU A 656 24.10 -14.78 -1.52
N LEU A 657 23.51 -14.97 -2.69
CA LEU A 657 23.10 -16.27 -3.21
C LEU A 657 23.99 -16.66 -4.39
N SER A 658 24.67 -17.81 -4.27
CA SER A 658 25.62 -18.31 -5.27
C SER A 658 25.38 -19.79 -5.55
N ALA A 659 25.60 -20.21 -6.80
CA ALA A 659 25.62 -21.64 -7.14
C ALA A 659 26.89 -22.34 -6.63
N ASP A 660 27.95 -21.56 -6.36
CA ASP A 660 29.21 -22.06 -5.83
C ASP A 660 29.26 -21.88 -4.30
N ALA A 661 29.24 -23.01 -3.57
CA ALA A 661 29.38 -23.08 -2.12
C ALA A 661 30.70 -22.47 -1.61
N HIS A 662 31.71 -22.42 -2.47
CA HIS A 662 33.04 -21.91 -2.15
C HIS A 662 33.17 -20.40 -2.39
N PHE A 663 32.19 -19.76 -3.04
CA PHE A 663 32.24 -18.32 -3.32
C PHE A 663 32.49 -17.50 -2.05
N SER A 664 31.74 -17.77 -0.98
CA SER A 664 31.91 -17.07 0.30
C SER A 664 33.04 -17.63 1.17
N ARG A 665 33.84 -18.59 0.68
CA ARG A 665 34.97 -19.20 1.40
C ARG A 665 36.33 -18.73 0.89
N GLY A 666 36.36 -17.77 -0.04
CA GLY A 666 37.59 -17.11 -0.49
C GLY A 666 38.16 -16.13 0.55
N ASP A 667 39.42 -15.75 0.36
CA ASP A 667 40.16 -14.82 1.23
C ASP A 667 39.42 -13.50 1.47
N THR A 668 38.66 -13.02 0.49
CA THR A 668 37.85 -11.80 0.59
C THR A 668 36.88 -11.86 1.76
N PHE A 669 36.19 -12.99 1.93
CA PHE A 669 35.19 -13.18 2.98
C PHE A 669 35.81 -13.64 4.29
N LEU A 670 36.88 -14.43 4.26
CA LEU A 670 37.58 -14.87 5.47
C LEU A 670 38.18 -13.69 6.25
N ARG A 671 38.67 -12.65 5.55
CA ARG A 671 39.14 -11.41 6.18
C ARG A 671 38.02 -10.56 6.78
N ALA A 672 36.78 -10.71 6.30
CA ALA A 672 35.64 -9.97 6.82
C ALA A 672 35.18 -10.48 8.21
N GLY A 673 35.58 -11.72 8.58
CA GLY A 673 35.44 -12.28 9.92
C GLY A 673 33.99 -12.57 10.31
N GLU A 674 33.64 -12.24 11.56
CA GLU A 674 32.34 -12.48 12.20
C GLU A 674 31.15 -11.79 11.52
N ARG A 675 31.40 -10.96 10.50
CA ARG A 675 30.37 -10.29 9.69
C ARG A 675 29.72 -11.19 8.64
N VAL A 676 30.23 -12.41 8.47
CA VAL A 676 29.86 -13.32 7.37
C VAL A 676 29.34 -14.64 7.93
N GLU A 677 28.04 -14.85 7.81
CA GLU A 677 27.35 -16.07 8.26
C GLU A 677 26.89 -16.87 7.04
N ARG A 678 27.11 -18.19 7.04
CA ARG A 678 26.70 -19.07 5.93
C ARG A 678 25.46 -19.83 6.35
N LEU A 679 24.31 -19.51 5.77
CA LEU A 679 23.03 -19.94 6.30
C LEU A 679 22.38 -20.98 5.39
N ALA A 680 21.76 -21.97 6.00
CA ALA A 680 21.02 -23.00 5.29
C ALA A 680 19.77 -23.42 6.08
N TYR A 681 18.78 -23.98 5.37
CA TYR A 681 17.63 -24.64 5.98
C TYR A 681 17.90 -26.13 6.14
N GLY A 682 17.62 -26.68 7.33
CA GLY A 682 17.75 -28.12 7.60
C GLY A 682 16.63 -28.98 7.01
N GLY A 683 15.55 -28.34 6.53
CA GLY A 683 14.37 -28.99 5.95
C GLY A 683 13.59 -28.01 5.08
N ALA A 684 12.36 -28.36 4.70
CA ALA A 684 11.53 -27.47 3.89
C ALA A 684 11.23 -26.15 4.66
N PRO A 685 11.49 -24.98 4.06
CA PRO A 685 11.25 -23.70 4.72
C PRO A 685 9.76 -23.52 5.10
N PRO A 686 9.45 -23.07 6.33
CA PRO A 686 8.07 -22.91 6.80
C PRO A 686 7.34 -21.75 6.12
N THR A 687 8.07 -20.70 5.74
CA THR A 687 7.53 -19.53 5.03
C THR A 687 8.26 -19.37 3.70
N ARG A 688 7.50 -19.29 2.61
CA ARG A 688 8.02 -19.05 1.27
C ARG A 688 7.17 -18.00 0.58
N TRP A 689 7.83 -17.09 -0.14
CA TRP A 689 7.15 -16.09 -0.95
C TRP A 689 7.16 -16.50 -2.42
N THR A 690 5.98 -16.63 -2.97
CA THR A 690 5.68 -16.92 -4.38
C THR A 690 4.73 -15.87 -4.89
N ASP A 691 4.55 -15.78 -6.21
CA ASP A 691 3.53 -14.92 -6.80
C ASP A 691 2.13 -15.23 -6.25
N GLU A 692 1.86 -16.49 -5.88
CA GLU A 692 0.57 -16.91 -5.36
C GLU A 692 0.41 -16.72 -3.84
N ARG A 693 1.51 -16.77 -3.07
CA ARG A 693 1.51 -16.73 -1.61
C ARG A 693 2.63 -15.86 -1.09
N SER A 694 2.28 -14.78 -0.40
CA SER A 694 3.24 -13.74 -0.05
C SER A 694 2.81 -12.96 1.21
N SER A 695 2.37 -13.68 2.24
CA SER A 695 1.91 -13.05 3.49
C SER A 695 3.09 -12.41 4.23
N VAL A 696 2.89 -11.17 4.66
CA VAL A 696 3.88 -10.41 5.44
C VAL A 696 3.79 -10.68 6.94
N LEU A 697 2.67 -11.24 7.41
CA LEU A 697 2.41 -11.45 8.84
C LEU A 697 3.49 -12.32 9.54
N PRO A 698 3.95 -13.45 8.96
CA PRO A 698 4.96 -14.29 9.61
C PRO A 698 6.35 -13.65 9.73
N VAL A 699 6.62 -12.62 8.93
CA VAL A 699 7.94 -11.96 8.87
C VAL A 699 7.96 -10.61 9.59
N LEU A 700 6.88 -10.20 10.26
CA LEU A 700 6.90 -8.97 11.07
C LEU A 700 7.86 -9.11 12.26
N ARG A 701 8.83 -8.19 12.39
CA ARG A 701 9.80 -8.19 13.50
C ARG A 701 9.13 -8.10 14.87
N VAL A 702 8.01 -7.37 14.97
CA VAL A 702 7.24 -7.21 16.22
C VAL A 702 6.68 -8.54 16.73
N LEU A 703 6.46 -9.51 15.84
CA LEU A 703 5.98 -10.85 16.18
C LEU A 703 7.11 -11.86 16.39
N GLY A 704 8.38 -11.41 16.38
CA GLY A 704 9.55 -12.26 16.60
C GLY A 704 9.85 -13.19 15.43
N GLY A 705 9.65 -12.73 14.19
CA GLY A 705 9.72 -13.52 12.94
C GLY A 705 10.64 -14.74 12.99
N SER A 706 10.08 -15.93 12.74
CA SER A 706 10.73 -17.20 13.04
C SER A 706 11.90 -17.50 12.10
N GLU A 707 13.11 -17.61 12.66
CA GLU A 707 14.29 -18.18 12.01
C GLU A 707 14.38 -19.71 12.26
N GLU A 708 13.24 -20.31 12.62
CA GLU A 708 13.13 -21.73 12.95
C GLU A 708 13.60 -22.61 11.77
N GLY A 709 14.54 -23.50 12.06
CA GLY A 709 15.13 -24.41 11.06
C GLY A 709 16.26 -23.83 10.22
N ILE A 710 16.64 -22.55 10.43
CA ILE A 710 17.84 -21.96 9.86
C ILE A 710 19.02 -22.28 10.76
N PHE A 711 20.12 -22.74 10.19
CA PHE A 711 21.36 -22.98 10.91
C PHE A 711 22.55 -22.41 10.13
N GLU A 712 23.63 -22.10 10.86
CA GLU A 712 24.89 -21.70 10.26
C GLU A 712 25.69 -22.95 9.85
N GLU A 713 26.06 -23.02 8.58
CA GLU A 713 26.96 -24.06 8.09
C GLU A 713 28.35 -23.89 8.72
N PRO A 714 28.97 -24.97 9.22
CA PRO A 714 30.31 -24.89 9.77
C PRO A 714 31.30 -24.39 8.71
N ALA A 715 32.25 -23.55 9.14
CA ALA A 715 33.34 -23.06 8.30
C ALA A 715 34.20 -24.25 7.82
N GLY A 716 33.90 -24.78 6.64
CA GLY A 716 34.75 -25.79 5.99
C GLY A 716 36.09 -25.19 5.56
N PRO A 717 37.10 -26.03 5.24
CA PRO A 717 38.40 -25.55 4.81
C PRO A 717 38.29 -24.64 3.57
N PRO A 718 39.20 -23.66 3.41
CA PRO A 718 39.22 -22.78 2.25
C PRO A 718 39.31 -23.60 0.96
N ALA A 719 38.59 -23.15 -0.07
CA ALA A 719 38.55 -23.85 -1.35
C ALA A 719 39.96 -23.86 -1.99
N PRO A 720 40.45 -25.01 -2.50
CA PRO A 720 41.61 -24.97 -3.38
C PRO A 720 41.26 -24.15 -4.62
N VAL A 721 42.12 -23.19 -4.98
CA VAL A 721 42.00 -22.45 -6.23
C VAL A 721 42.00 -23.48 -7.35
N ALA A 722 40.87 -23.65 -8.05
CA ALA A 722 40.77 -24.61 -9.12
C ALA A 722 41.84 -24.28 -10.17
N ALA A 723 42.78 -25.21 -10.37
CA ALA A 723 43.73 -25.12 -11.47
C ALA A 723 42.95 -25.04 -12.79
N PRO A 724 43.41 -24.25 -13.78
CA PRO A 724 42.75 -24.15 -15.06
C PRO A 724 42.59 -25.56 -15.65
N ALA A 725 41.38 -25.89 -16.10
CA ALA A 725 41.16 -27.08 -16.90
C ALA A 725 42.17 -27.02 -18.06
N SER A 726 43.07 -28.01 -18.11
CA SER A 726 44.05 -28.13 -19.18
C SER A 726 43.31 -28.25 -20.52
N PRO A 727 43.86 -27.67 -21.60
CA PRO A 727 43.12 -27.25 -22.80
C PRO A 727 42.34 -28.35 -23.52
#